data_AF-A0A094F6W9-F1
#
_entry.id   AF-A0A094F6W9-F1
#
_cell.length_a   1.000
_cell.length_b   1.000
_cell.length_c   1.000
_cell.angle_alpha   90.00
_cell.angle_beta   90.00
_cell.angle_gamma   90.00
#
_symmetry.space_group_name_H-M   'P 1'
#
loop_
_entity.id
_entity.type
_entity.pdbx_description
1 polymer ?
#
loop_
_entity_poly.entity_id
_entity_poly.type
_entity_poly.pdbx_seq_one_letter_code
_entity_poly.pdbx_strand_id
1 'polypeptide(L)'
;MPMNGSTRSKRKQHAAPLDERPQKLHRAVNGKESVGENTPDIGSSSPLDDMEMEMEEDDDDHVGIIAPADSAEWQATIEEVVRNVVSIRFCQTCAFDTDPALTSEATGFVVDAERGYILTNRHVVGSGPFWGYVVFDNHEEVDAYPVYRDPVHDFGILRFDPKAIKYMPVAALELRPDLAKVGAEIRVVGNDAGEKLSILSGVISRLDRNAPEYGEGYSDFNTNYIQAAAAASGGSSGSPVVNIDGFAVALQAGGRADGAATDYFLPVSRPKRALECLQQGLPITRGTIQCQWMLKPFDECRRLGLTPEWEAKIRAEFPKETGMLVAEIVLPEGPSDTKLEEGDILLKVNGELLTQFVRLDDILDSNVGQAVKLVIQRGGEDIEVELGVGDLHKITPDRFISVAGASFHDLSYQQARLYAVACKGVFICEATGSFKFEGTDSGWLVQSVDHKKTPDLATFIEVMKAIPDRSRVVVTYKHLRDLHTLNTSILYIDRHWSSKMRLAVRNDNTGLWDFSDLAEALPPLPPVPRSASFIQLDNPTHPAAAELVKSFVRVACHMPVKLDGFPRNRKWGMGVVLDAEKGLVIISRAVVPYDFCDISITIADSIIVDGKVVFMHPLQNYAIIKYDPSLVDAPVKSAKLSTEQIKQGASTYFIGFNQNMRIVVAQTTVTDITAVAIPANAGAPRYRAVNLDAITVDTSLSGQCGSGVLVAEDGTVQALWLTYLGERSSTTNKDSDYHLGMATPTLLPVIKQIQAGVTPDLRMLSVEFNAIQMSQARIMGVSESWIKSVAAANSAHHQLFMVRKRTFERDEDAHALQEGDVVLTLNGNIVTRVSELDVMYDNEVLDAVIVRDCVEMRISVPTVASHDVETDRAVNFCGAVLHRPHLAVRQQISKLHSEVYVSARTRGSPAYQYGLAPTNFITAVNGVATPDLEAFIREVVKIPDNTYFRLKCMTFDNVPWICTMKKNEHYFATMEWIKDPREECGWRRVSYEHGETIKGEGKDGINEIAAESICEDDAGAGDTEPVAVKAVLIAIRAATPAVADNDDTGAPQRGRTKKQPQRHRKRHNGALIHPDPKPA
;
A
#
# COMPACT_ATOMS: atom_id res chain seq x y z
N MET A 1 37.13 44.41 -13.88
CA MET A 1 36.86 45.78 -14.36
C MET A 1 35.68 45.71 -15.32
N PRO A 2 34.73 46.66 -15.30
CA PRO A 2 33.99 47.26 -14.17
C PRO A 2 32.45 47.04 -14.31
N MET A 3 31.72 46.84 -13.20
CA MET A 3 30.78 47.78 -12.49
C MET A 3 29.42 48.04 -13.19
N ASN A 4 28.25 48.06 -12.55
CA ASN A 4 27.74 48.85 -11.40
C ASN A 4 26.47 48.14 -10.81
N GLY A 5 25.97 48.32 -9.58
CA GLY A 5 26.31 49.20 -8.46
C GLY A 5 25.16 49.26 -7.42
N SER A 6 25.50 48.92 -6.16
CA SER A 6 24.98 49.30 -4.81
C SER A 6 23.52 49.75 -4.56
N THR A 7 22.91 49.37 -3.41
CA THR A 7 23.05 50.11 -2.12
C THR A 7 22.68 49.25 -0.89
N ARG A 8 23.08 49.75 0.30
CA ARG A 8 23.42 49.03 1.54
C ARG A 8 22.77 49.74 2.76
N SER A 9 22.26 49.03 3.77
CA SER A 9 22.28 49.46 5.20
C SER A 9 21.98 48.26 6.12
N LYS A 10 22.95 47.73 6.89
CA LYS A 10 23.38 48.02 8.29
C LYS A 10 22.45 47.49 9.40
N ARG A 11 22.92 46.40 10.04
CA ARG A 11 22.50 45.80 11.33
C ARG A 11 22.42 46.80 12.50
N LYS A 12 21.54 46.50 13.45
CA LYS A 12 21.75 46.67 14.90
C LYS A 12 21.53 45.32 15.60
N GLN A 13 22.56 44.82 16.28
CA GLN A 13 22.48 43.72 17.25
C GLN A 13 22.12 44.28 18.62
N HIS A 14 21.28 43.56 19.37
CA HIS A 14 21.27 43.58 20.83
C HIS A 14 21.57 42.17 21.35
N ALA A 15 22.23 42.11 22.51
CA ALA A 15 22.75 40.91 23.16
C ALA A 15 22.15 40.73 24.56
N ALA A 16 22.10 39.46 24.98
CA ALA A 16 21.88 38.87 26.34
C ALA A 16 20.47 38.34 26.64
N PRO A 17 20.31 37.42 27.63
CA PRO A 17 20.93 36.10 27.75
C PRO A 17 19.89 34.97 28.04
N LEU A 18 20.37 33.72 27.94
CA LEU A 18 19.72 32.44 28.27
C LEU A 18 18.91 32.45 29.58
N ASP A 19 17.64 32.02 29.52
CA ASP A 19 16.95 31.23 30.55
C ASP A 19 15.57 30.76 30.00
N GLU A 20 15.57 29.75 29.12
CA GLU A 20 14.35 29.01 28.81
C GLU A 20 14.17 27.88 29.82
N ARG A 21 13.15 28.02 30.68
CA ARG A 21 12.57 26.90 31.40
C ARG A 21 12.04 25.90 30.38
N PRO A 22 12.24 24.58 30.57
CA PRO A 22 11.66 23.59 29.67
C PRO A 22 10.14 23.72 29.69
N GLN A 23 9.55 23.90 28.50
CA GLN A 23 8.11 23.77 28.31
C GLN A 23 7.66 22.41 28.86
N LYS A 24 6.56 22.40 29.61
CA LYS A 24 5.92 21.16 30.04
C LYS A 24 5.47 20.40 28.80
N LEU A 25 6.21 19.35 28.44
CA LEU A 25 5.76 18.32 27.50
C LEU A 25 4.45 17.73 28.04
N HIS A 26 3.35 18.12 27.40
CA HIS A 26 2.08 17.40 27.54
C HIS A 26 2.28 16.00 26.96
N ARG A 27 1.94 14.99 27.76
CA ARG A 27 2.01 13.58 27.36
C ARG A 27 0.92 13.34 26.32
N ALA A 28 1.27 13.27 25.04
CA ALA A 28 0.38 12.76 24.01
C ALA A 28 0.07 11.28 24.29
N VAL A 29 -1.20 10.92 24.22
CA VAL A 29 -1.65 9.53 24.28
C VAL A 29 -1.67 8.98 22.85
N ASN A 30 -1.09 7.79 22.67
CA ASN A 30 -1.08 6.97 21.47
C ASN A 30 -0.54 7.60 20.17
N GLY A 31 0.78 7.50 20.01
CA GLY A 31 1.38 6.98 18.78
C GLY A 31 1.48 7.88 17.54
N LYS A 32 0.89 9.07 17.51
CA LYS A 32 0.95 9.94 16.32
C LYS A 32 2.34 10.51 15.98
N GLU A 33 3.29 10.45 16.91
CA GLU A 33 4.66 10.91 16.64
C GLU A 33 5.68 9.90 17.17
N SER A 34 5.77 8.75 16.51
CA SER A 34 6.99 7.95 16.50
C SER A 34 7.63 8.14 15.14
N VAL A 35 8.95 8.36 15.09
CA VAL A 35 9.78 8.65 13.89
C VAL A 35 9.86 7.45 12.90
N GLY A 36 8.87 6.55 12.93
CA GLY A 36 8.87 5.25 12.26
C GLY A 36 7.49 4.81 11.76
N GLU A 37 6.64 5.74 11.32
CA GLU A 37 5.45 5.39 10.53
C GLU A 37 5.88 4.83 9.16
N ASN A 38 6.28 3.55 9.13
CA ASN A 38 6.48 2.77 7.90
C ASN A 38 5.16 2.33 7.27
N THR A 39 4.09 3.06 7.55
CA THR A 39 2.77 2.90 6.99
C THR A 39 2.29 4.31 6.70
N PRO A 40 2.25 4.76 5.43
CA PRO A 40 1.71 6.07 5.08
C PRO A 40 0.32 6.18 5.69
N ASP A 41 -0.10 7.34 6.17
CA ASP A 41 -1.53 7.61 6.23
C ASP A 41 -2.01 7.81 4.79
N ILE A 42 -3.12 7.18 4.41
CA ILE A 42 -3.90 7.72 3.29
C ILE A 42 -4.64 8.91 3.87
N GLY A 43 -3.92 10.02 4.01
CA GLY A 43 -4.55 11.32 4.02
C GLY A 43 -5.15 11.52 2.65
N SER A 44 -6.39 11.97 2.59
CA SER A 44 -7.00 12.55 1.40
C SER A 44 -6.11 13.67 0.87
N SER A 45 -5.17 13.36 -0.04
CA SER A 45 -4.28 14.36 -0.64
C SER A 45 -5.06 15.17 -1.68
N SER A 46 -5.64 16.28 -1.22
CA SER A 46 -5.79 17.46 -2.07
C SER A 46 -4.44 18.21 -2.06
N PRO A 47 -3.90 18.69 -3.19
CA PRO A 47 -2.53 19.19 -3.30
C PRO A 47 -2.33 20.61 -2.72
N LEU A 48 -2.72 20.84 -1.46
CA LEU A 48 -2.65 22.16 -0.82
C LEU A 48 -1.95 22.22 0.55
N ASP A 49 -1.46 21.09 1.11
CA ASP A 49 -0.88 21.09 2.46
C ASP A 49 0.63 21.44 2.57
N ASP A 50 1.32 21.68 1.45
CA ASP A 50 2.73 22.15 1.48
C ASP A 50 2.86 23.68 1.37
N MET A 51 2.30 24.40 2.34
CA MET A 51 2.73 25.77 2.66
C MET A 51 2.80 25.95 4.17
N GLU A 52 4.00 25.75 4.73
CA GLU A 52 4.38 26.35 6.02
C GLU A 52 4.27 27.87 5.90
N MET A 53 3.16 28.44 6.36
CA MET A 53 3.06 29.86 6.70
C MET A 53 3.53 30.03 8.14
N GLU A 54 4.68 30.67 8.32
CA GLU A 54 5.04 31.31 9.59
C GLU A 54 3.93 32.28 9.97
N MET A 55 3.11 31.94 10.97
CA MET A 55 2.16 32.87 11.56
C MET A 55 2.94 33.89 12.39
N GLU A 56 3.07 35.11 11.87
CA GLU A 56 3.31 36.28 12.70
C GLU A 56 2.10 36.48 13.61
N GLU A 57 2.33 36.55 14.93
CA GLU A 57 1.33 36.92 15.93
C GLU A 57 0.90 38.38 15.70
N ASP A 58 -0.11 38.60 14.87
CA ASP A 58 -0.87 39.84 14.88
C ASP A 58 -2.02 39.71 15.91
N ASP A 59 -1.88 40.47 17.00
CA ASP A 59 -2.97 40.81 17.93
C ASP A 59 -4.08 41.54 17.15
N ASP A 60 -5.06 40.82 16.63
CA ASP A 60 -6.31 41.41 16.14
C ASP A 60 -7.50 40.79 16.87
N ASP A 61 -8.38 41.67 17.37
CA ASP A 61 -9.52 41.37 18.24
C ASP A 61 -10.49 40.38 17.58
N HIS A 62 -10.31 39.08 17.85
CA HIS A 62 -11.33 38.07 17.57
C HIS A 62 -12.56 38.35 18.44
N VAL A 63 -13.58 38.94 17.83
CA VAL A 63 -14.96 38.93 18.36
C VAL A 63 -15.42 37.48 18.34
N GLY A 64 -15.12 36.74 19.41
CA GLY A 64 -15.70 35.44 19.66
C GLY A 64 -17.23 35.57 19.65
N ILE A 65 -17.89 34.89 18.72
CA ILE A 65 -19.33 34.66 18.81
C ILE A 65 -19.51 33.77 20.04
N ILE A 66 -19.79 34.40 21.18
CA ILE A 66 -20.20 33.72 22.40
C ILE A 66 -21.53 33.04 22.05
N ALA A 67 -21.50 31.72 21.86
CA ALA A 67 -22.72 30.92 21.83
C ALA A 67 -23.51 31.26 23.11
N PRO A 68 -24.81 31.57 23.02
CA PRO A 68 -25.60 31.82 24.22
C PRO A 68 -25.48 30.62 25.14
N ALA A 69 -25.26 30.86 26.44
CA ALA A 69 -25.23 29.79 27.42
C ALA A 69 -26.47 28.92 27.25
N ASP A 70 -26.26 27.60 27.11
CA ASP A 70 -27.36 26.65 26.95
C ASP A 70 -28.40 26.87 28.05
N SER A 71 -29.67 26.86 27.67
CA SER A 71 -30.77 26.94 28.63
C SER A 71 -30.68 25.76 29.60
N ALA A 72 -31.21 25.92 30.81
CA ALA A 72 -31.30 24.82 31.77
C ALA A 72 -32.06 23.59 31.19
N GLU A 73 -32.95 23.82 30.24
CA GLU A 73 -33.67 22.79 29.50
C GLU A 73 -32.73 21.99 28.58
N TRP A 74 -31.90 22.68 27.77
CA TRP A 74 -30.90 22.00 26.94
C TRP A 74 -29.90 21.20 27.77
N GLN A 75 -29.45 21.73 28.90
CA GLN A 75 -28.55 21.00 29.81
C GLN A 75 -29.16 19.68 30.30
N ALA A 76 -30.41 19.72 30.76
CA ALA A 76 -31.11 18.52 31.23
C ALA A 76 -31.28 17.47 30.12
N THR A 77 -31.67 17.90 28.92
CA THR A 77 -31.81 17.01 27.76
C THR A 77 -30.47 16.38 27.38
N ILE A 78 -29.40 17.16 27.35
CA ILE A 78 -28.08 16.66 26.97
C ILE A 78 -27.54 15.64 27.97
N GLU A 79 -27.76 15.85 29.28
CA GLU A 79 -27.38 14.86 30.30
C GLU A 79 -28.06 13.50 30.10
N GLU A 80 -29.28 13.47 29.55
CA GLU A 80 -29.99 12.24 29.21
C GLU A 80 -29.48 11.62 27.90
N VAL A 81 -29.27 12.45 26.87
CA VAL A 81 -28.81 12.00 25.55
C VAL A 81 -27.41 11.40 25.62
N VAL A 82 -26.48 12.06 26.32
CA VAL A 82 -25.06 11.67 26.44
C VAL A 82 -24.88 10.23 26.91
N ARG A 83 -25.70 9.76 27.86
CA ARG A 83 -25.62 8.40 28.41
C ARG A 83 -25.87 7.30 27.37
N ASN A 84 -26.54 7.65 26.28
CA ASN A 84 -26.93 6.71 25.23
C ASN A 84 -26.12 6.90 23.94
N VAL A 85 -25.16 7.83 23.95
CA VAL A 85 -24.17 8.02 22.89
C VAL A 85 -22.91 7.23 23.25
N VAL A 86 -22.37 6.52 22.27
CA VAL A 86 -21.21 5.63 22.44
C VAL A 86 -20.09 6.02 21.49
N SER A 87 -18.85 5.79 21.93
CA SER A 87 -17.69 5.79 21.04
C SER A 87 -17.48 4.38 20.50
N ILE A 88 -17.44 4.25 19.18
CA ILE A 88 -17.18 2.99 18.49
C ILE A 88 -15.69 2.94 18.18
N ARG A 89 -15.00 1.88 18.60
CA ARG A 89 -13.59 1.60 18.28
C ARG A 89 -13.56 0.36 17.40
N PHE A 90 -13.03 0.47 16.18
CA PHE A 90 -13.15 -0.63 15.22
C PHE A 90 -11.98 -0.76 14.25
N CYS A 91 -11.85 -1.95 13.72
CA CYS A 91 -10.97 -2.34 12.63
C CYS A 91 -11.80 -2.87 11.46
N GLN A 92 -11.49 -2.38 10.27
CA GLN A 92 -11.83 -3.02 9.01
C GLN A 92 -10.62 -3.87 8.61
N THR A 93 -10.75 -5.19 8.73
CA THR A 93 -9.57 -6.09 8.84
C THR A 93 -8.90 -6.39 7.51
N CYS A 94 -9.56 -6.12 6.39
CA CYS A 94 -9.00 -6.16 5.04
C CYS A 94 -9.75 -5.17 4.14
N ALA A 95 -9.19 -4.88 2.97
CA ALA A 95 -9.89 -4.11 1.95
C ALA A 95 -11.08 -4.91 1.39
N PHE A 96 -12.21 -4.24 1.17
CA PHE A 96 -13.42 -4.83 0.60
C PHE A 96 -14.29 -3.75 -0.05
N ASP A 97 -14.72 -3.98 -1.29
CA ASP A 97 -15.56 -3.07 -2.08
C ASP A 97 -15.03 -1.63 -2.13
N THR A 98 -15.64 -0.70 -1.38
CA THR A 98 -15.28 0.72 -1.33
C THR A 98 -14.30 1.07 -0.22
N ASP A 99 -14.01 0.12 0.69
CA ASP A 99 -13.38 0.41 1.97
C ASP A 99 -12.00 -0.26 2.06
N PRO A 100 -10.93 0.47 2.41
CA PRO A 100 -9.61 -0.10 2.64
C PRO A 100 -9.50 -0.72 4.03
N ALA A 101 -8.48 -1.55 4.25
CA ALA A 101 -8.13 -1.99 5.60
C ALA A 101 -7.70 -0.78 6.46
N LEU A 102 -8.39 -0.55 7.57
CA LEU A 102 -8.12 0.59 8.45
C LEU A 102 -8.51 0.31 9.90
N THR A 103 -8.02 1.14 10.80
CA THR A 103 -8.53 1.23 12.17
C THR A 103 -8.98 2.65 12.42
N SER A 104 -10.15 2.80 13.02
CA SER A 104 -10.69 4.12 13.32
C SER A 104 -11.57 4.09 14.56
N GLU A 105 -12.06 5.28 14.89
CA GLU A 105 -13.05 5.54 15.90
C GLU A 105 -14.18 6.37 15.31
N ALA A 106 -15.38 6.21 15.86
CA ALA A 106 -16.55 6.95 15.43
C ALA A 106 -17.55 7.10 16.59
N THR A 107 -18.69 7.70 16.29
CA THR A 107 -19.81 7.82 17.22
C THR A 107 -20.97 6.92 16.79
N GLY A 108 -21.74 6.44 17.75
CA GLY A 108 -23.07 5.88 17.51
C GLY A 108 -23.99 6.18 18.70
N PHE A 109 -25.24 5.80 18.60
CA PHE A 109 -26.18 5.94 19.71
C PHE A 109 -27.19 4.79 19.78
N VAL A 110 -27.60 4.47 21.01
CA VAL A 110 -28.53 3.36 21.27
C VAL A 110 -29.93 3.75 20.78
N VAL A 111 -30.51 2.90 19.94
CA VAL A 111 -31.87 3.03 19.37
C VAL A 111 -32.81 1.91 19.80
N ASP A 112 -32.29 0.84 20.42
CA ASP A 112 -33.06 -0.18 21.13
C ASP A 112 -32.23 -0.73 22.29
N ALA A 113 -32.58 -0.37 23.52
CA ALA A 113 -31.84 -0.79 24.72
C ALA A 113 -32.11 -2.25 25.11
N GLU A 114 -33.26 -2.82 24.73
CA GLU A 114 -33.61 -4.20 25.08
C GLU A 114 -32.85 -5.22 24.22
N ARG A 115 -32.73 -4.92 22.92
CA ARG A 115 -32.01 -5.76 21.94
C ARG A 115 -30.56 -5.37 21.77
N GLY A 116 -30.18 -4.19 22.25
CA GLY A 116 -28.84 -3.63 22.17
C GLY A 116 -28.48 -3.11 20.78
N TYR A 117 -29.38 -2.39 20.10
CA TYR A 117 -29.10 -1.82 18.78
C TYR A 117 -28.55 -0.40 18.88
N ILE A 118 -27.48 -0.15 18.11
CA ILE A 118 -26.81 1.13 17.98
C ILE A 118 -26.89 1.57 16.52
N LEU A 119 -27.36 2.79 16.27
CA LEU A 119 -27.33 3.41 14.95
C LEU A 119 -26.02 4.20 14.78
N THR A 120 -25.41 4.07 13.61
CA THR A 120 -24.22 4.82 13.18
C THR A 120 -24.19 4.89 11.65
N ASN A 121 -23.15 5.47 11.06
CA ASN A 121 -22.99 5.53 9.60
C ASN A 121 -22.60 4.18 8.98
N ARG A 122 -22.83 4.03 7.67
CA ARG A 122 -22.43 2.84 6.91
C ARG A 122 -20.90 2.76 6.82
N HIS A 123 -20.22 3.88 6.59
CA HIS A 123 -18.75 3.89 6.51
C HIS A 123 -18.07 3.53 7.84
N VAL A 124 -18.77 3.65 8.98
CA VAL A 124 -18.30 3.19 10.30
C VAL A 124 -18.42 1.68 10.43
N VAL A 125 -19.57 1.11 10.09
CA VAL A 125 -19.75 -0.36 10.12
C VAL A 125 -18.95 -1.07 9.04
N GLY A 126 -18.57 -0.37 7.97
CA GLY A 126 -17.84 -0.87 6.81
C GLY A 126 -18.66 -1.85 5.96
N SER A 127 -18.27 -2.02 4.71
CA SER A 127 -18.83 -3.00 3.78
C SER A 127 -18.27 -4.41 4.00
N GLY A 128 -17.02 -4.50 4.46
CA GLY A 128 -16.28 -5.74 4.67
C GLY A 128 -16.30 -6.32 6.09
N PRO A 129 -15.31 -7.17 6.40
CA PRO A 129 -15.04 -7.64 7.75
C PRO A 129 -14.86 -6.52 8.78
N PHE A 130 -15.62 -6.61 9.86
CA PHE A 130 -15.62 -5.65 10.97
C PHE A 130 -15.21 -6.37 12.25
N TRP A 131 -14.35 -5.73 13.03
CA TRP A 131 -14.08 -6.11 14.42
C TRP A 131 -14.02 -4.85 15.28
N GLY A 132 -14.81 -4.79 16.35
CA GLY A 132 -14.85 -3.60 17.17
C GLY A 132 -15.66 -3.75 18.44
N TYR A 133 -15.61 -2.69 19.24
CA TYR A 133 -16.32 -2.56 20.50
C TYR A 133 -16.82 -1.14 20.67
N VAL A 134 -17.73 -0.95 21.62
CA VAL A 134 -18.29 0.35 21.98
C VAL A 134 -17.94 0.70 23.41
N VAL A 135 -17.67 1.99 23.63
CA VAL A 135 -17.35 2.57 24.94
C VAL A 135 -18.45 3.57 25.29
N PHE A 136 -19.12 3.35 26.42
CA PHE A 136 -20.15 4.24 26.94
C PHE A 136 -19.55 5.43 27.71
N ASP A 137 -20.38 6.40 28.07
CA ASP A 137 -19.97 7.63 28.78
C ASP A 137 -19.25 7.34 30.12
N ASN A 138 -19.66 6.27 30.82
CA ASN A 138 -19.04 5.79 32.05
C ASN A 138 -17.78 4.92 31.84
N HIS A 139 -17.34 4.77 30.58
CA HIS A 139 -16.21 3.95 30.13
C HIS A 139 -16.41 2.43 30.30
N GLU A 140 -17.64 1.95 30.42
CA GLU A 140 -17.92 0.53 30.19
C GLU A 140 -17.75 0.18 28.71
N GLU A 141 -16.99 -0.87 28.46
CA GLU A 141 -16.69 -1.38 27.14
C GLU A 141 -17.48 -2.66 26.86
N VAL A 142 -18.11 -2.75 25.69
CA VAL A 142 -18.81 -3.96 25.24
C VAL A 142 -18.52 -4.23 23.77
N ASP A 143 -18.34 -5.51 23.43
CA ASP A 143 -18.21 -5.94 22.04
C ASP A 143 -19.45 -5.57 21.22
N ALA A 144 -19.21 -5.10 20.00
CA ALA A 144 -20.26 -4.75 19.08
C ALA A 144 -19.97 -5.30 17.69
N TYR A 145 -21.02 -5.67 16.97
CA TYR A 145 -20.90 -6.18 15.61
C TYR A 145 -22.05 -5.71 14.73
N PRO A 146 -21.84 -5.60 13.40
CA PRO A 146 -22.90 -5.10 12.54
C PRO A 146 -23.96 -6.17 12.28
N VAL A 147 -25.22 -5.77 12.39
CA VAL A 147 -26.39 -6.59 12.05
C VAL A 147 -27.12 -6.08 10.81
N TYR A 148 -26.86 -4.83 10.41
CA TYR A 148 -27.36 -4.28 9.16
C TYR A 148 -26.42 -3.22 8.61
N ARG A 149 -26.29 -3.21 7.28
CA ARG A 149 -25.54 -2.22 6.51
C ARG A 149 -26.42 -1.87 5.32
N ASP A 150 -26.72 -0.60 5.16
CA ASP A 150 -27.51 -0.23 4.02
C ASP A 150 -26.69 -0.29 2.72
N PRO A 151 -27.25 -0.81 1.61
CA PRO A 151 -26.52 -0.86 0.33
C PRO A 151 -26.20 0.51 -0.28
N VAL A 152 -26.98 1.55 0.05
CA VAL A 152 -26.98 2.83 -0.68
C VAL A 152 -26.80 4.05 0.21
N HIS A 153 -27.45 4.08 1.38
CA HIS A 153 -27.49 5.25 2.27
C HIS A 153 -26.53 5.08 3.45
N ASP A 154 -25.93 6.17 3.93
CA ASP A 154 -24.82 6.09 4.88
C ASP A 154 -25.25 5.79 6.32
N PHE A 155 -25.90 4.65 6.54
CA PHE A 155 -26.24 4.14 7.86
C PHE A 155 -26.04 2.63 8.00
N GLY A 156 -25.75 2.23 9.23
CA GLY A 156 -25.64 0.85 9.66
C GLY A 156 -26.15 0.68 11.09
N ILE A 157 -26.48 -0.55 11.45
CA ILE A 157 -26.93 -0.89 12.81
C ILE A 157 -25.94 -1.92 13.38
N LEU A 158 -25.34 -1.56 14.50
CA LEU A 158 -24.53 -2.44 15.33
C LEU A 158 -25.41 -3.08 16.42
N ARG A 159 -24.98 -4.23 16.92
CA ARG A 159 -25.56 -4.90 18.08
C ARG A 159 -24.50 -5.13 19.15
N PHE A 160 -24.84 -4.82 20.39
CA PHE A 160 -24.08 -5.19 21.59
C PHE A 160 -24.96 -6.04 22.53
N ASP A 161 -24.38 -6.67 23.54
CA ASP A 161 -25.16 -7.35 24.60
C ASP A 161 -25.46 -6.38 25.75
N PRO A 162 -26.72 -5.96 25.97
CA PRO A 162 -27.07 -5.06 27.08
C PRO A 162 -26.72 -5.63 28.46
N LYS A 163 -26.63 -6.96 28.60
CA LYS A 163 -26.28 -7.61 29.87
C LYS A 163 -24.80 -7.48 30.23
N ALA A 164 -23.97 -7.10 29.27
CA ALA A 164 -22.55 -6.84 29.51
C ALA A 164 -22.33 -5.52 30.27
N ILE A 165 -23.27 -4.58 30.16
CA ILE A 165 -23.29 -3.32 30.92
C ILE A 165 -23.79 -3.58 32.35
N LYS A 166 -23.03 -3.12 33.35
CA LYS A 166 -23.25 -3.45 34.77
C LYS A 166 -23.46 -2.23 35.66
N TYR A 167 -22.90 -1.09 35.31
CA TYR A 167 -22.81 0.07 36.20
C TYR A 167 -23.60 1.29 35.72
N MET A 168 -24.29 1.19 34.59
CA MET A 168 -25.21 2.23 34.11
C MET A 168 -26.52 1.64 33.57
N PRO A 169 -27.64 2.38 33.66
CA PRO A 169 -28.81 2.09 32.87
C PRO A 169 -28.57 2.48 31.41
N VAL A 170 -29.06 1.66 30.49
CA VAL A 170 -29.08 1.97 29.05
C VAL A 170 -30.51 2.32 28.64
N ALA A 171 -30.68 3.44 27.94
CA ALA A 171 -31.93 3.84 27.31
C ALA A 171 -31.72 3.98 25.79
N ALA A 172 -32.81 4.21 25.06
CA ALA A 172 -32.78 4.39 23.61
C ALA A 172 -33.23 5.80 23.25
N LEU A 173 -32.59 6.40 22.25
CA LEU A 173 -33.06 7.62 21.63
C LEU A 173 -34.12 7.28 20.58
N GLU A 174 -35.27 7.93 20.65
CA GLU A 174 -36.34 7.71 19.68
C GLU A 174 -36.06 8.45 18.37
N LEU A 175 -36.21 7.75 17.24
CA LEU A 175 -36.05 8.30 15.90
C LEU A 175 -37.34 9.04 15.45
N ARG A 176 -37.25 10.36 15.30
CA ARG A 176 -38.36 11.27 14.95
C ARG A 176 -38.06 12.10 13.70
N PRO A 177 -38.07 11.49 12.49
CA PRO A 177 -37.81 12.21 11.25
C PRO A 177 -38.84 13.31 10.96
N ASP A 178 -40.05 13.21 11.51
CA ASP A 178 -41.14 14.19 11.36
C ASP A 178 -40.89 15.54 12.07
N LEU A 179 -39.91 15.58 12.98
CA LEU A 179 -39.54 16.77 13.74
C LEU A 179 -38.42 17.58 13.07
N ALA A 180 -37.72 17.04 12.06
CA ALA A 180 -36.72 17.77 11.29
C ALA A 180 -37.37 18.88 10.46
N LYS A 181 -37.15 20.15 10.82
CA LYS A 181 -37.77 21.33 10.19
C LYS A 181 -36.76 22.46 10.04
N VAL A 182 -36.84 23.22 8.95
CA VAL A 182 -36.04 24.45 8.78
C VAL A 182 -36.33 25.41 9.93
N GLY A 183 -35.26 25.90 10.56
CA GLY A 183 -35.31 26.76 11.75
C GLY A 183 -35.35 25.99 13.08
N ALA A 184 -35.37 24.66 13.08
CA ALA A 184 -35.28 23.89 14.32
C ALA A 184 -33.87 24.01 14.92
N GLU A 185 -33.80 24.36 16.20
CA GLU A 185 -32.58 24.27 17.00
C GLU A 185 -32.26 22.81 17.28
N ILE A 186 -30.97 22.47 17.15
CA ILE A 186 -30.48 21.11 17.31
C ILE A 186 -29.18 21.09 18.13
N ARG A 187 -28.86 19.91 18.66
CA ARG A 187 -27.54 19.59 19.20
C ARG A 187 -27.00 18.34 18.51
N VAL A 188 -25.74 18.37 18.12
CA VAL A 188 -25.00 17.18 17.68
C VAL A 188 -24.18 16.71 18.86
N VAL A 189 -24.43 15.47 19.31
CA VAL A 189 -23.84 14.94 20.55
C VAL A 189 -22.97 13.75 20.18
N GLY A 190 -21.65 13.88 20.27
CA GLY A 190 -20.75 12.82 19.80
C GLY A 190 -19.32 12.95 20.27
N ASN A 191 -18.46 12.04 19.85
CA ASN A 191 -17.05 12.08 20.22
C ASN A 191 -16.25 12.98 19.27
N ASP A 192 -15.36 13.80 19.81
CA ASP A 192 -14.39 14.57 19.03
C ASP A 192 -13.01 13.92 19.18
N ALA A 193 -12.55 13.27 18.10
CA ALA A 193 -11.25 12.59 18.03
C ALA A 193 -10.91 11.66 19.22
N GLY A 194 -11.91 11.00 19.82
CA GLY A 194 -11.66 9.95 20.80
C GLY A 194 -11.41 10.41 22.24
N GLU A 195 -11.23 11.71 22.47
CA GLU A 195 -10.74 12.25 23.76
C GLU A 195 -11.87 12.69 24.69
N LYS A 196 -12.93 13.33 24.16
CA LYS A 196 -14.08 13.82 24.93
C LYS A 196 -15.34 13.87 24.07
N LEU A 197 -16.46 13.70 24.76
CA LEU A 197 -17.78 13.94 24.18
C LEU A 197 -17.96 15.45 23.93
N SER A 198 -18.16 15.81 22.66
CA SER A 198 -18.41 17.14 22.13
C SER A 198 -19.90 17.34 21.87
N ILE A 199 -20.38 18.53 22.19
CA ILE A 199 -21.78 18.95 21.98
C ILE A 199 -21.74 20.20 21.11
N LEU A 200 -22.24 20.07 19.90
CA LEU A 200 -22.26 21.17 18.93
C LEU A 200 -23.68 21.70 18.78
N SER A 201 -23.82 23.01 18.81
CA SER A 201 -25.09 23.69 18.56
C SER A 201 -25.26 23.98 17.08
N GLY A 202 -26.48 23.84 16.58
CA GLY A 202 -26.80 24.23 15.22
C GLY A 202 -28.28 24.52 15.00
N VAL A 203 -28.59 24.99 13.80
CA VAL A 203 -29.96 25.22 13.33
C VAL A 203 -30.10 24.64 11.94
N ILE A 204 -31.16 23.86 11.71
CA ILE A 204 -31.46 23.27 10.41
C ILE A 204 -31.77 24.40 9.42
N SER A 205 -31.00 24.49 8.34
CA SER A 205 -31.16 25.49 7.28
C SER A 205 -31.86 24.93 6.04
N ARG A 206 -31.76 23.62 5.78
CA ARG A 206 -32.33 22.96 4.60
C ARG A 206 -32.66 21.48 4.83
N LEU A 207 -33.63 20.93 4.10
CA LEU A 207 -34.04 19.52 4.16
C LEU A 207 -33.99 18.77 2.81
N ASP A 208 -33.92 19.51 1.71
CA ASP A 208 -34.10 19.05 0.32
C ASP A 208 -32.78 19.13 -0.48
N ARG A 209 -31.63 18.95 0.20
CA ARG A 209 -30.33 18.95 -0.47
C ARG A 209 -30.11 17.59 -1.13
N ASN A 210 -29.69 17.51 -2.39
CA ASN A 210 -29.22 16.24 -2.95
C ASN A 210 -28.03 15.69 -2.15
N ALA A 211 -27.84 14.36 -2.18
CA ALA A 211 -26.69 13.72 -1.56
C ALA A 211 -25.36 14.39 -1.98
N PRO A 212 -24.42 14.64 -1.06
CA PRO A 212 -23.12 15.20 -1.38
C PRO A 212 -22.24 14.23 -2.17
N GLU A 213 -21.35 14.78 -3.00
CA GLU A 213 -20.33 14.03 -3.73
C GLU A 213 -19.03 14.03 -2.91
N TYR A 214 -18.53 12.84 -2.54
CA TYR A 214 -17.35 12.65 -1.70
C TYR A 214 -16.07 12.32 -2.47
N GLY A 215 -16.13 12.29 -3.81
CA GLY A 215 -15.03 11.85 -4.67
C GLY A 215 -15.10 10.35 -4.99
N GLU A 216 -13.96 9.68 -4.94
CA GLU A 216 -13.83 8.26 -5.29
C GLU A 216 -14.16 7.36 -4.10
N GLY A 217 -15.00 6.34 -4.31
CA GLY A 217 -15.40 5.40 -3.26
C GLY A 217 -16.90 5.40 -2.99
N TYR A 218 -17.27 5.17 -1.73
CA TYR A 218 -18.66 5.12 -1.30
C TYR A 218 -19.33 6.50 -1.41
N SER A 219 -20.55 6.55 -1.96
CA SER A 219 -21.36 7.76 -1.95
C SER A 219 -22.85 7.46 -1.93
N ASP A 220 -23.57 8.28 -1.16
CA ASP A 220 -25.03 8.24 -1.11
C ASP A 220 -25.65 8.71 -2.43
N PHE A 221 -26.84 8.20 -2.71
CA PHE A 221 -27.70 8.64 -3.80
C PHE A 221 -29.16 8.29 -3.53
N ASN A 222 -30.04 8.80 -4.38
CA ASN A 222 -31.49 8.63 -4.24
C ASN A 222 -32.00 9.02 -2.84
N THR A 223 -31.43 10.09 -2.27
CA THR A 223 -31.83 10.61 -0.96
C THR A 223 -31.55 12.11 -0.89
N ASN A 224 -32.28 12.76 0.00
CA ASN A 224 -32.01 14.13 0.39
C ASN A 224 -31.24 14.16 1.71
N TYR A 225 -30.33 15.13 1.83
CA TYR A 225 -29.62 15.46 3.04
C TYR A 225 -30.21 16.70 3.71
N ILE A 226 -30.13 16.71 5.03
CA ILE A 226 -30.43 17.85 5.87
C ILE A 226 -29.15 18.67 6.01
N GLN A 227 -29.27 19.99 5.88
CA GLN A 227 -28.15 20.91 6.07
C GLN A 227 -28.40 21.75 7.31
N ALA A 228 -27.37 21.96 8.12
CA ALA A 228 -27.41 22.87 9.25
C ALA A 228 -26.14 23.72 9.34
N ALA A 229 -26.28 24.88 9.99
CA ALA A 229 -25.13 25.67 10.41
C ALA A 229 -24.60 25.09 11.73
N ALA A 230 -23.59 24.23 11.64
CA ALA A 230 -22.88 23.60 12.74
C ALA A 230 -21.41 23.40 12.32
N ALA A 231 -20.52 23.15 13.29
CA ALA A 231 -19.08 23.05 13.07
C ALA A 231 -18.56 21.69 13.56
N ALA A 232 -19.02 20.61 12.94
CA ALA A 232 -18.56 19.28 13.29
C ALA A 232 -17.16 18.95 12.77
N SER A 233 -16.42 18.17 13.56
CA SER A 233 -15.05 17.73 13.32
C SER A 233 -14.96 16.22 13.07
N GLY A 234 -13.76 15.73 12.76
CA GLY A 234 -13.47 14.30 12.60
C GLY A 234 -13.78 13.50 13.88
N GLY A 235 -14.47 12.35 13.73
CA GLY A 235 -14.93 11.51 14.84
C GLY A 235 -16.43 11.68 15.20
N SER A 236 -17.05 12.77 14.74
CA SER A 236 -18.48 13.03 14.94
C SER A 236 -19.41 12.23 14.00
N SER A 237 -18.88 11.51 13.02
CA SER A 237 -19.66 10.61 12.16
C SER A 237 -20.45 9.61 13.01
N GLY A 238 -21.75 9.53 12.75
CA GLY A 238 -22.69 8.65 13.42
C GLY A 238 -23.32 9.25 14.68
N SER A 239 -23.00 10.50 15.01
CA SER A 239 -23.63 11.21 16.14
C SER A 239 -25.12 11.42 15.92
N PRO A 240 -25.96 11.28 16.97
CA PRO A 240 -27.33 11.73 16.91
C PRO A 240 -27.38 13.26 16.80
N VAL A 241 -28.26 13.73 15.91
CA VAL A 241 -28.71 15.11 15.88
C VAL A 241 -30.05 15.17 16.59
N VAL A 242 -30.09 15.83 17.75
CA VAL A 242 -31.27 15.83 18.63
C VAL A 242 -31.95 17.19 18.69
N ASN A 243 -33.27 17.19 18.90
CA ASN A 243 -34.03 18.40 19.25
C ASN A 243 -34.01 18.65 20.78
N ILE A 244 -34.68 19.73 21.22
CA ILE A 244 -34.77 20.11 22.65
C ILE A 244 -35.38 19.02 23.55
N ASP A 245 -36.20 18.14 22.99
CA ASP A 245 -36.83 17.03 23.71
C ASP A 245 -35.95 15.76 23.77
N GLY A 246 -34.75 15.80 23.17
CA GLY A 246 -33.83 14.65 23.11
C GLY A 246 -34.14 13.63 22.02
N PHE A 247 -35.11 13.90 21.14
CA PHE A 247 -35.42 13.01 20.01
C PHE A 247 -34.40 13.15 18.90
N ALA A 248 -33.93 12.02 18.37
CA ALA A 248 -33.02 12.00 17.22
C ALA A 248 -33.79 12.31 15.94
N VAL A 249 -33.48 13.45 15.31
CA VAL A 249 -34.15 13.94 14.10
C VAL A 249 -33.33 13.73 12.83
N ALA A 250 -32.00 13.56 12.96
CA ALA A 250 -31.08 13.25 11.88
C ALA A 250 -29.84 12.50 12.40
N LEU A 251 -29.02 11.98 11.48
CA LEU A 251 -27.75 11.31 11.75
C LEU A 251 -26.61 12.15 11.17
N GLN A 252 -25.62 12.51 11.97
CA GLN A 252 -24.44 13.23 11.48
C GLN A 252 -23.64 12.35 10.53
N ALA A 253 -23.36 12.84 9.31
CA ALA A 253 -22.68 12.07 8.26
C ALA A 253 -21.41 12.75 7.76
N GLY A 254 -21.32 14.09 7.79
CA GLY A 254 -20.10 14.81 7.45
C GLY A 254 -20.28 16.33 7.46
N GLY A 255 -19.20 17.05 7.22
CA GLY A 255 -19.18 18.51 7.12
C GLY A 255 -18.30 18.97 5.95
N ARG A 256 -18.31 20.27 5.65
CA ARG A 256 -17.38 20.81 4.65
C ARG A 256 -15.95 20.86 5.16
N ALA A 257 -15.02 20.34 4.37
CA ALA A 257 -13.59 20.34 4.67
C ALA A 257 -12.90 21.71 4.51
N ASP A 258 -13.56 22.70 3.90
CA ASP A 258 -13.03 24.05 3.66
C ASP A 258 -13.16 25.01 4.87
N GLY A 259 -13.53 24.49 6.04
CA GLY A 259 -13.70 25.26 7.28
C GLY A 259 -15.01 26.06 7.36
N ALA A 260 -15.91 25.93 6.39
CA ALA A 260 -17.25 26.50 6.50
C ALA A 260 -18.08 25.77 7.57
N ALA A 261 -18.80 26.53 8.42
CA ALA A 261 -19.73 25.98 9.42
C ALA A 261 -21.01 25.43 8.75
N THR A 262 -20.88 24.36 7.97
CA THR A 262 -21.98 23.68 7.28
C THR A 262 -21.80 22.18 7.39
N ASP A 263 -22.74 21.55 8.10
CA ASP A 263 -22.81 20.10 8.28
C ASP A 263 -23.95 19.49 7.46
N TYR A 264 -23.75 18.21 7.12
CA TYR A 264 -24.64 17.38 6.33
C TYR A 264 -25.12 16.20 7.16
N PHE A 265 -26.44 16.12 7.36
CA PHE A 265 -27.08 15.06 8.12
C PHE A 265 -27.94 14.17 7.23
N LEU A 266 -27.84 12.86 7.46
CA LEU A 266 -28.70 11.87 6.84
C LEU A 266 -30.07 11.85 7.56
N PRO A 267 -31.21 11.90 6.84
CA PRO A 267 -32.53 11.74 7.45
C PRO A 267 -32.72 10.35 8.07
N VAL A 268 -33.35 10.30 9.24
CA VAL A 268 -33.55 9.04 9.98
C VAL A 268 -34.80 8.24 9.56
N SER A 269 -35.47 8.60 8.46
CA SER A 269 -36.64 7.85 7.97
C SER A 269 -36.29 6.42 7.54
N ARG A 270 -35.19 6.25 6.80
CA ARG A 270 -34.68 4.96 6.34
C ARG A 270 -34.09 4.14 7.50
N PRO A 271 -33.23 4.71 8.37
CA PRO A 271 -32.83 4.07 9.62
C PRO A 271 -34.01 3.57 10.47
N LYS A 272 -35.07 4.37 10.62
CA LYS A 272 -36.26 3.99 11.39
C LYS A 272 -36.95 2.76 10.81
N ARG A 273 -37.18 2.72 9.49
CA ARG A 273 -37.76 1.55 8.82
C ARG A 273 -36.90 0.30 9.04
N ALA A 274 -35.58 0.41 8.87
CA ALA A 274 -34.66 -0.72 9.06
C ALA A 274 -34.69 -1.22 10.51
N LEU A 275 -34.69 -0.32 11.49
CA LEU A 275 -34.82 -0.64 12.91
C LEU A 275 -36.13 -1.37 13.21
N GLU A 276 -37.26 -0.87 12.70
CA GLU A 276 -38.58 -1.51 12.90
C GLU A 276 -38.61 -2.93 12.33
N CYS A 277 -38.03 -3.16 11.15
CA CYS A 277 -37.89 -4.50 10.58
C CYS A 277 -37.04 -5.42 11.48
N LEU A 278 -35.89 -4.95 11.98
CA LEU A 278 -35.05 -5.73 12.91
C LEU A 278 -35.79 -6.08 14.20
N GLN A 279 -36.50 -5.10 14.79
CA GLN A 279 -37.28 -5.30 16.01
C GLN A 279 -38.38 -6.34 15.85
N GLN A 280 -38.97 -6.42 14.66
CA GLN A 280 -40.02 -7.38 14.29
C GLN A 280 -39.48 -8.71 13.76
N GLY A 281 -38.16 -8.84 13.55
CA GLY A 281 -37.55 -10.02 12.93
C GLY A 281 -37.93 -10.21 11.46
N LEU A 282 -38.26 -9.11 10.76
CA LEU A 282 -38.60 -9.11 9.35
C LEU A 282 -37.36 -8.81 8.49
N PRO A 283 -37.27 -9.36 7.27
CA PRO A 283 -36.20 -9.00 6.34
C PRO A 283 -36.33 -7.52 5.95
N ILE A 284 -35.20 -6.82 5.91
CA ILE A 284 -35.13 -5.45 5.41
C ILE A 284 -35.05 -5.52 3.89
N THR A 285 -36.14 -5.25 3.19
CA THR A 285 -36.12 -5.21 1.72
C THR A 285 -35.57 -3.89 1.22
N ARG A 286 -34.73 -3.94 0.18
CA ARG A 286 -34.13 -2.80 -0.51
C ARG A 286 -34.26 -2.96 -2.02
N GLY A 287 -35.17 -2.20 -2.63
CA GLY A 287 -35.48 -2.27 -4.06
C GLY A 287 -34.62 -1.34 -4.91
N THR A 288 -34.36 -1.75 -6.15
CA THR A 288 -33.69 -0.90 -7.14
C THR A 288 -34.16 -1.20 -8.55
N ILE A 289 -34.18 -0.17 -9.39
CA ILE A 289 -34.30 -0.29 -10.84
C ILE A 289 -32.96 -0.03 -11.55
N GLN A 290 -31.87 0.16 -10.78
CA GLN A 290 -30.53 0.58 -11.22
C GLN A 290 -30.50 1.93 -11.94
N CYS A 291 -31.34 2.85 -11.48
CA CYS A 291 -31.35 4.25 -11.91
C CYS A 291 -31.05 5.16 -10.70
N GLN A 292 -30.11 6.08 -10.88
CA GLN A 292 -29.92 7.21 -9.98
C GLN A 292 -30.83 8.35 -10.41
N TRP A 293 -31.62 8.83 -9.46
CA TRP A 293 -32.48 10.00 -9.58
C TRP A 293 -31.83 11.18 -8.86
N MET A 294 -32.03 12.38 -9.38
CA MET A 294 -31.62 13.64 -8.77
C MET A 294 -32.83 14.56 -8.63
N LEU A 295 -32.96 15.24 -7.49
CA LEU A 295 -33.98 16.27 -7.32
C LEU A 295 -33.53 17.54 -8.07
N LYS A 296 -34.29 17.94 -9.09
CA LYS A 296 -34.03 19.16 -9.87
C LYS A 296 -35.18 20.16 -9.71
N PRO A 297 -34.89 21.46 -9.59
CA PRO A 297 -35.93 22.48 -9.44
C PRO A 297 -36.79 22.58 -10.72
N PHE A 298 -38.02 23.09 -10.58
CA PHE A 298 -38.97 23.15 -11.69
C PHE A 298 -38.46 23.93 -12.91
N ASP A 299 -37.64 24.96 -12.72
CA ASP A 299 -37.10 25.72 -13.85
C ASP A 299 -36.13 24.91 -14.71
N GLU A 300 -35.35 24.01 -14.11
CA GLU A 300 -34.50 23.04 -14.81
C GLU A 300 -35.34 21.92 -15.42
N CYS A 301 -36.32 21.39 -14.68
CA CYS A 301 -37.26 20.39 -15.20
C CYS A 301 -37.96 20.87 -16.47
N ARG A 302 -38.36 22.15 -16.54
CA ARG A 302 -38.92 22.75 -17.77
C ARG A 302 -37.96 22.72 -18.96
N ARG A 303 -36.65 22.94 -18.72
CA ARG A 303 -35.63 22.87 -19.79
C ARG A 303 -35.44 21.44 -20.30
N LEU A 304 -35.72 20.44 -19.46
CA LEU A 304 -35.71 19.01 -19.79
C LEU A 304 -37.03 18.52 -20.42
N GLY A 305 -38.07 19.37 -20.43
CA GLY A 305 -39.35 19.06 -21.09
C GLY A 305 -40.54 18.93 -20.14
N LEU A 306 -40.45 19.35 -18.87
CA LEU A 306 -41.63 19.38 -17.99
C LEU A 306 -42.70 20.30 -18.57
N THR A 307 -43.89 19.78 -18.88
CA THR A 307 -44.97 20.60 -19.43
C THR A 307 -45.65 21.44 -18.35
N PRO A 308 -46.17 22.64 -18.71
CA PRO A 308 -46.88 23.50 -17.77
C PRO A 308 -48.07 22.81 -17.09
N GLU A 309 -48.75 21.88 -17.78
CA GLU A 309 -49.90 21.13 -17.25
C GLU A 309 -49.48 20.20 -16.11
N TRP A 310 -48.35 19.48 -16.27
CA TRP A 310 -47.81 18.62 -15.22
C TRP A 310 -47.23 19.43 -14.06
N GLU A 311 -46.50 20.52 -14.34
CA GLU A 311 -46.02 21.42 -13.28
C GLU A 311 -47.19 21.97 -12.45
N ALA A 312 -48.25 22.45 -13.11
CA ALA A 312 -49.44 22.97 -12.44
C ALA A 312 -50.13 21.90 -11.58
N LYS A 313 -50.23 20.66 -12.08
CA LYS A 313 -50.82 19.54 -11.36
C LYS A 313 -50.01 19.14 -10.13
N ILE A 314 -48.68 19.03 -10.26
CA ILE A 314 -47.80 18.71 -9.14
C ILE A 314 -47.85 19.81 -8.08
N ARG A 315 -47.80 21.09 -8.47
CA ARG A 315 -47.88 22.21 -7.51
C ARG A 315 -49.23 22.28 -6.79
N ALA A 316 -50.31 21.85 -7.44
CA ALA A 316 -51.63 21.79 -6.81
C ALA A 316 -51.70 20.68 -5.73
N GLU A 317 -51.13 19.51 -6.01
CA GLU A 317 -51.11 18.38 -5.07
C GLU A 317 -50.07 18.57 -3.95
N PHE A 318 -48.88 19.05 -4.31
CA PHE A 318 -47.72 19.22 -3.43
C PHE A 318 -47.25 20.68 -3.39
N PRO A 319 -47.97 21.59 -2.70
CA PRO A 319 -47.72 23.04 -2.77
C PRO A 319 -46.38 23.48 -2.16
N LYS A 320 -45.72 22.61 -1.39
CA LYS A 320 -44.40 22.87 -0.78
C LYS A 320 -43.23 22.40 -1.64
N GLU A 321 -43.49 21.56 -2.64
CA GLU A 321 -42.44 21.02 -3.49
C GLU A 321 -41.98 22.08 -4.49
N THR A 322 -40.69 22.05 -4.79
CA THR A 322 -40.02 23.04 -5.65
C THR A 322 -39.33 22.41 -6.86
N GLY A 323 -39.45 21.09 -7.03
CA GLY A 323 -38.79 20.32 -8.07
C GLY A 323 -39.39 18.93 -8.29
N MET A 324 -38.74 18.16 -9.17
CA MET A 324 -39.08 16.78 -9.52
C MET A 324 -37.84 15.89 -9.48
N LEU A 325 -38.06 14.57 -9.37
CA LEU A 325 -37.00 13.58 -9.53
C LEU A 325 -36.71 13.36 -11.01
N VAL A 326 -35.45 13.50 -11.40
CA VAL A 326 -34.97 13.36 -12.78
C VAL A 326 -33.91 12.27 -12.85
N ALA A 327 -33.99 11.40 -13.85
CA ALA A 327 -33.00 10.35 -14.07
C ALA A 327 -31.65 10.97 -14.43
N GLU A 328 -30.63 10.70 -13.63
CA GLU A 328 -29.27 11.22 -13.82
C GLU A 328 -28.33 10.14 -14.37
N ILE A 329 -28.45 8.90 -13.87
CA ILE A 329 -27.64 7.77 -14.33
C ILE A 329 -28.56 6.56 -14.51
N VAL A 330 -28.47 5.93 -15.67
CA VAL A 330 -29.13 4.64 -15.96
C VAL A 330 -28.04 3.60 -16.20
N LEU A 331 -27.95 2.57 -15.34
CA LEU A 331 -26.90 1.57 -15.53
C LEU A 331 -27.19 0.64 -16.72
N PRO A 332 -26.19 0.42 -17.60
CA PRO A 332 -26.31 -0.55 -18.68
C PRO A 332 -26.64 -1.95 -18.17
N GLU A 333 -27.44 -2.70 -18.93
CA GLU A 333 -27.92 -4.06 -18.61
C GLU A 333 -28.77 -4.18 -17.33
N GLY A 334 -29.04 -3.06 -16.65
CA GLY A 334 -29.93 -2.99 -15.50
C GLY A 334 -31.43 -2.98 -15.89
N PRO A 335 -32.36 -3.08 -14.92
CA PRO A 335 -33.79 -3.11 -15.21
C PRO A 335 -34.33 -1.86 -15.92
N SER A 336 -33.72 -0.70 -15.67
CA SER A 336 -34.03 0.58 -16.33
C SER A 336 -33.35 0.77 -17.69
N ASP A 337 -32.34 -0.04 -18.02
CA ASP A 337 -31.62 0.07 -19.29
C ASP A 337 -32.59 -0.03 -20.47
N THR A 338 -32.36 0.75 -21.52
CA THR A 338 -33.21 0.90 -22.72
C THR A 338 -34.64 1.42 -22.49
N LYS A 339 -35.07 1.60 -21.24
CA LYS A 339 -36.43 2.03 -20.88
C LYS A 339 -36.47 3.44 -20.33
N LEU A 340 -35.48 3.79 -19.50
CA LEU A 340 -35.23 5.16 -19.04
C LEU A 340 -34.02 5.74 -19.77
N GLU A 341 -33.99 7.06 -19.87
CA GLU A 341 -32.90 7.87 -20.41
C GLU A 341 -32.57 9.00 -19.44
N GLU A 342 -31.31 9.45 -19.44
CA GLU A 342 -30.89 10.61 -18.65
C GLU A 342 -31.71 11.85 -19.03
N GLY A 343 -32.24 12.55 -18.03
CA GLY A 343 -33.15 13.69 -18.21
C GLY A 343 -34.63 13.33 -18.12
N ASP A 344 -35.01 12.05 -18.07
CA ASP A 344 -36.40 11.65 -17.84
C ASP A 344 -36.93 12.15 -16.49
N ILE A 345 -38.11 12.77 -16.50
CA ILE A 345 -38.73 13.34 -15.30
C ILE A 345 -39.78 12.37 -14.77
N LEU A 346 -39.63 11.90 -13.53
CA LEU A 346 -40.58 10.98 -12.92
C LEU A 346 -41.86 11.70 -12.51
N LEU A 347 -43.00 11.30 -13.08
CA LEU A 347 -44.31 11.88 -12.76
C LEU A 347 -45.11 10.98 -11.81
N LYS A 348 -45.15 9.68 -12.10
CA LYS A 348 -45.93 8.71 -11.33
C LYS A 348 -45.25 7.37 -11.18
N VAL A 349 -45.57 6.69 -10.09
CA VAL A 349 -45.27 5.27 -9.87
C VAL A 349 -46.55 4.55 -9.45
N ASN A 350 -46.90 3.46 -10.13
CA ASN A 350 -48.12 2.68 -9.91
C ASN A 350 -49.41 3.53 -9.89
N GLY A 351 -49.43 4.61 -10.68
CA GLY A 351 -50.57 5.53 -10.80
C GLY A 351 -50.60 6.69 -9.81
N GLU A 352 -49.77 6.67 -8.77
CA GLU A 352 -49.62 7.73 -7.75
C GLU A 352 -48.62 8.80 -8.23
N LEU A 353 -48.92 10.09 -8.02
CA LEU A 353 -47.97 11.18 -8.30
C LEU A 353 -46.81 11.12 -7.30
N LEU A 354 -45.57 11.32 -7.77
CA LEU A 354 -44.40 11.14 -6.93
C LEU A 354 -43.36 12.26 -7.13
N THR A 355 -42.93 12.84 -6.03
CA THR A 355 -41.90 13.91 -5.99
C THR A 355 -40.77 13.63 -5.00
N GLN A 356 -40.92 12.64 -4.11
CA GLN A 356 -40.05 12.43 -2.96
C GLN A 356 -39.35 11.06 -2.98
N PHE A 357 -38.05 11.05 -2.65
CA PHE A 357 -37.24 9.83 -2.57
C PHE A 357 -37.78 8.81 -1.58
N VAL A 358 -38.18 9.24 -0.37
CA VAL A 358 -38.68 8.31 0.67
C VAL A 358 -39.86 7.49 0.17
N ARG A 359 -40.80 8.14 -0.54
CA ARG A 359 -41.96 7.44 -1.11
C ARG A 359 -41.57 6.53 -2.26
N LEU A 360 -40.60 6.92 -3.09
CA LEU A 360 -40.07 6.09 -4.17
C LEU A 360 -39.44 4.81 -3.60
N ASP A 361 -38.59 4.95 -2.60
CA ASP A 361 -37.95 3.83 -1.92
C ASP A 361 -38.99 2.89 -1.29
N ASP A 362 -40.02 3.41 -0.62
CA ASP A 362 -41.09 2.58 -0.04
C ASP A 362 -41.79 1.71 -1.10
N ILE A 363 -42.06 2.29 -2.28
CA ILE A 363 -42.67 1.57 -3.39
C ILE A 363 -41.70 0.51 -3.94
N LEU A 364 -40.44 0.86 -4.18
CA LEU A 364 -39.44 -0.08 -4.69
C LEU A 364 -39.20 -1.23 -3.70
N ASP A 365 -38.99 -0.92 -2.42
CA ASP A 365 -38.74 -1.91 -1.37
C ASP A 365 -39.90 -2.89 -1.17
N SER A 366 -41.14 -2.41 -1.33
CA SER A 366 -42.34 -3.25 -1.21
C SER A 366 -42.59 -4.12 -2.46
N ASN A 367 -41.88 -3.84 -3.56
CA ASN A 367 -42.04 -4.52 -4.85
C ASN A 367 -40.78 -5.27 -5.30
N VAL A 368 -39.83 -5.55 -4.41
CA VAL A 368 -38.64 -6.37 -4.75
C VAL A 368 -39.06 -7.70 -5.37
N GLY A 369 -38.54 -7.99 -6.57
CA GLY A 369 -38.90 -9.17 -7.36
C GLY A 369 -40.21 -9.05 -8.15
N GLN A 370 -40.89 -7.90 -8.09
CA GLN A 370 -42.11 -7.59 -8.84
C GLN A 370 -41.86 -6.45 -9.85
N ALA A 371 -42.85 -6.17 -10.69
CA ALA A 371 -42.81 -5.05 -11.62
C ALA A 371 -43.46 -3.79 -11.03
N VAL A 372 -42.93 -2.62 -11.38
CA VAL A 372 -43.51 -1.30 -11.11
C VAL A 372 -43.74 -0.56 -12.42
N LYS A 373 -44.79 0.25 -12.44
CA LYS A 373 -45.21 1.01 -13.61
C LYS A 373 -44.92 2.49 -13.40
N LEU A 374 -44.03 3.04 -14.21
CA LEU A 374 -43.66 4.46 -14.15
C LEU A 374 -44.35 5.22 -15.28
N VAL A 375 -44.78 6.44 -14.97
CA VAL A 375 -45.08 7.45 -15.99
C VAL A 375 -44.02 8.52 -15.85
N ILE A 376 -43.29 8.76 -16.93
CA ILE A 376 -42.23 9.76 -17.01
C ILE A 376 -42.58 10.82 -18.07
N GLN A 377 -41.88 11.94 -18.05
CA GLN A 377 -41.90 12.91 -19.13
C GLN A 377 -40.52 13.01 -19.78
N ARG A 378 -40.46 12.76 -21.09
CA ARG A 378 -39.24 12.84 -21.91
C ARG A 378 -39.46 13.87 -23.02
N GLY A 379 -38.73 14.98 -22.96
CA GLY A 379 -38.84 16.03 -23.99
C GLY A 379 -40.26 16.59 -24.20
N GLY A 380 -41.13 16.52 -23.19
CA GLY A 380 -42.53 16.96 -23.25
C GLY A 380 -43.54 15.86 -23.54
N GLU A 381 -43.11 14.64 -23.85
CA GLU A 381 -43.99 13.50 -24.11
C GLU A 381 -44.15 12.60 -22.88
N ASP A 382 -45.38 12.18 -22.60
CA ASP A 382 -45.69 11.22 -21.53
C ASP A 382 -45.33 9.82 -22.01
N ILE A 383 -44.38 9.17 -21.34
CA ILE A 383 -43.96 7.80 -21.62
C ILE A 383 -44.29 6.92 -20.42
N GLU A 384 -44.90 5.78 -20.70
CA GLU A 384 -45.24 4.77 -19.70
C GLU A 384 -44.31 3.58 -19.84
N VAL A 385 -43.63 3.21 -18.76
CA VAL A 385 -42.66 2.11 -18.75
C VAL A 385 -42.93 1.15 -17.60
N GLU A 386 -42.70 -0.14 -17.85
CA GLU A 386 -42.79 -1.19 -16.84
C GLU A 386 -41.39 -1.75 -16.55
N LEU A 387 -41.01 -1.71 -15.27
CA LEU A 387 -39.67 -2.02 -14.77
C LEU A 387 -39.75 -3.13 -13.73
N GLY A 388 -38.88 -4.14 -13.84
CA GLY A 388 -38.68 -5.11 -12.76
C GLY A 388 -37.86 -4.49 -11.64
N VAL A 389 -38.28 -4.66 -10.39
CA VAL A 389 -37.53 -4.18 -9.24
C VAL A 389 -36.58 -5.28 -8.76
N GLY A 390 -35.28 -5.00 -8.87
CA GLY A 390 -34.21 -5.84 -8.34
C GLY A 390 -34.03 -5.68 -6.83
N ASP A 391 -33.24 -6.58 -6.26
CA ASP A 391 -32.86 -6.58 -4.85
C ASP A 391 -31.44 -6.02 -4.69
N LEU A 392 -31.30 -4.89 -3.99
CA LEU A 392 -30.01 -4.25 -3.75
C LEU A 392 -29.04 -5.16 -2.99
N HIS A 393 -29.54 -6.00 -2.07
CA HIS A 393 -28.69 -6.90 -1.30
C HIS A 393 -28.04 -7.98 -2.17
N LYS A 394 -28.65 -8.34 -3.32
CA LYS A 394 -28.07 -9.34 -4.25
C LYS A 394 -26.99 -8.79 -5.17
N ILE A 395 -26.94 -7.48 -5.38
CA ILE A 395 -25.94 -6.79 -6.20
C ILE A 395 -24.96 -5.98 -5.34
N THR A 396 -25.03 -6.17 -4.02
CA THR A 396 -24.05 -5.68 -3.05
C THR A 396 -23.24 -6.88 -2.57
N PRO A 397 -21.91 -6.88 -2.73
CA PRO A 397 -21.08 -8.00 -2.33
C PRO A 397 -21.24 -8.35 -0.85
N ASP A 398 -21.36 -9.65 -0.56
CA ASP A 398 -21.46 -10.24 0.78
C ASP A 398 -20.43 -11.37 0.99
N ARG A 399 -19.55 -11.56 0.00
CA ARG A 399 -18.53 -12.60 -0.02
C ARG A 399 -17.33 -12.14 -0.86
N PHE A 400 -16.15 -12.64 -0.53
CA PHE A 400 -14.96 -12.50 -1.36
C PHE A 400 -14.13 -13.77 -1.32
N ILE A 401 -13.29 -13.96 -2.34
CA ILE A 401 -12.31 -15.05 -2.40
C ILE A 401 -10.92 -14.45 -2.24
N SER A 402 -10.05 -15.13 -1.49
CA SER A 402 -8.62 -14.85 -1.45
C SER A 402 -7.84 -15.99 -2.11
N VAL A 403 -7.01 -15.65 -3.10
CA VAL A 403 -6.17 -16.60 -3.83
C VAL A 403 -4.92 -15.90 -4.39
N ALA A 404 -3.77 -16.55 -4.30
CA ALA A 404 -2.49 -16.03 -4.82
C ALA A 404 -2.18 -14.60 -4.34
N GLY A 405 -2.49 -14.34 -3.06
CA GLY A 405 -2.26 -13.07 -2.37
C GLY A 405 -3.21 -11.93 -2.69
N ALA A 406 -4.22 -12.10 -3.55
CA ALA A 406 -5.23 -11.07 -3.84
C ALA A 406 -6.63 -11.49 -3.43
N SER A 407 -7.51 -10.49 -3.29
CA SER A 407 -8.92 -10.67 -2.92
C SER A 407 -9.88 -10.19 -4.03
N PHE A 408 -10.96 -10.94 -4.25
CA PHE A 408 -11.89 -10.76 -5.37
C PHE A 408 -13.35 -10.87 -4.93
N HIS A 409 -14.22 -10.02 -5.46
CA HIS A 409 -15.67 -10.13 -5.33
C HIS A 409 -16.39 -9.75 -6.63
N ASP A 410 -17.71 -9.98 -6.70
CA ASP A 410 -18.54 -9.50 -7.81
C ASP A 410 -18.58 -7.95 -7.80
N LEU A 411 -18.56 -7.28 -8.96
CA LEU A 411 -18.62 -5.81 -9.02
C LEU A 411 -19.88 -5.28 -8.31
N SER A 412 -19.69 -4.39 -7.33
CA SER A 412 -20.79 -3.84 -6.53
C SER A 412 -21.59 -2.79 -7.28
N TYR A 413 -22.84 -2.60 -6.87
CA TYR A 413 -23.67 -1.52 -7.38
C TYR A 413 -23.09 -0.12 -7.09
N GLN A 414 -22.41 0.07 -5.96
CA GLN A 414 -21.74 1.34 -5.64
C GLN A 414 -20.66 1.68 -6.67
N GLN A 415 -19.74 0.74 -6.93
CA GLN A 415 -18.70 0.91 -7.93
C GLN A 415 -19.29 1.02 -9.36
N ALA A 416 -20.24 0.15 -9.70
CA ALA A 416 -20.88 0.19 -11.01
C ALA A 416 -21.59 1.53 -11.28
N ARG A 417 -22.28 2.07 -10.26
CA ARG A 417 -22.94 3.37 -10.33
C ARG A 417 -21.94 4.51 -10.51
N LEU A 418 -20.88 4.53 -9.70
CA LEU A 418 -19.88 5.60 -9.73
C LEU A 418 -19.27 5.78 -11.12
N TYR A 419 -19.06 4.68 -11.84
CA TYR A 419 -18.46 4.69 -13.17
C TYR A 419 -19.47 4.54 -14.32
N ALA A 420 -20.78 4.50 -14.02
CA ALA A 420 -21.86 4.30 -14.99
C ALA A 420 -21.67 3.03 -15.87
N VAL A 421 -21.29 1.92 -15.26
CA VAL A 421 -21.05 0.63 -15.93
C VAL A 421 -22.08 -0.42 -15.51
N ALA A 422 -22.19 -1.51 -16.28
CA ALA A 422 -23.04 -2.63 -15.91
C ALA A 422 -22.56 -3.27 -14.59
N CYS A 423 -23.49 -3.57 -13.67
CA CYS A 423 -23.21 -4.16 -12.37
C CYS A 423 -22.86 -5.67 -12.48
N LYS A 424 -21.74 -5.99 -13.11
CA LYS A 424 -21.24 -7.36 -13.36
C LYS A 424 -19.72 -7.39 -13.50
N GLY A 425 -19.14 -8.57 -13.33
CA GLY A 425 -17.70 -8.81 -13.48
C GLY A 425 -17.01 -9.06 -12.16
N VAL A 426 -15.72 -9.38 -12.24
CA VAL A 426 -14.89 -9.74 -11.08
C VAL A 426 -14.01 -8.55 -10.73
N PHE A 427 -14.33 -7.92 -9.60
CA PHE A 427 -13.61 -6.78 -9.06
C PHE A 427 -12.47 -7.25 -8.14
N ILE A 428 -11.32 -6.63 -8.27
CA ILE A 428 -10.18 -6.83 -7.38
C ILE A 428 -10.23 -5.75 -6.30
N CYS A 429 -10.47 -6.16 -5.05
CA CYS A 429 -10.50 -5.25 -3.91
C CYS A 429 -9.09 -4.91 -3.41
N GLU A 430 -8.19 -5.89 -3.47
CA GLU A 430 -6.78 -5.71 -3.08
C GLU A 430 -5.87 -6.37 -4.13
N ALA A 431 -5.18 -5.54 -4.92
CA ALA A 431 -4.27 -5.98 -5.97
C ALA A 431 -2.88 -6.28 -5.39
N THR A 432 -2.77 -7.41 -4.68
CA THR A 432 -1.56 -7.87 -3.99
C THR A 432 -1.12 -9.26 -4.50
N GLY A 433 0.03 -9.74 -4.02
CA GLY A 433 0.61 -11.03 -4.45
C GLY A 433 0.79 -11.11 -5.97
N SER A 434 0.32 -12.22 -6.56
CA SER A 434 0.37 -12.47 -8.00
C SER A 434 -0.37 -11.43 -8.85
N PHE A 435 -1.45 -10.82 -8.32
CA PHE A 435 -2.35 -9.92 -9.06
C PHE A 435 -2.04 -8.44 -8.84
N LYS A 436 -0.82 -8.12 -8.39
CA LYS A 436 -0.33 -6.75 -8.41
C LYS A 436 -0.09 -6.31 -9.86
N PHE A 437 -0.97 -5.45 -10.37
CA PHE A 437 -0.83 -4.83 -11.68
C PHE A 437 0.07 -3.59 -11.62
N GLU A 438 0.41 -3.03 -12.79
CA GLU A 438 1.14 -1.77 -12.87
C GLU A 438 0.26 -0.61 -12.37
N GLY A 439 0.81 0.19 -11.45
CA GLY A 439 0.12 1.33 -10.83
C GLY A 439 -0.48 1.00 -9.46
N THR A 440 -0.66 2.03 -8.65
CA THR A 440 -1.31 1.95 -7.33
C THR A 440 -2.83 2.10 -7.40
N ASP A 441 -3.40 2.14 -8.61
CA ASP A 441 -4.82 2.37 -8.82
C ASP A 441 -5.66 1.22 -8.27
N SER A 442 -6.77 1.56 -7.63
CA SER A 442 -7.85 0.63 -7.28
C SER A 442 -8.95 0.71 -8.34
N GLY A 443 -9.69 -0.39 -8.54
CA GLY A 443 -10.78 -0.41 -9.54
C GLY A 443 -10.54 -1.33 -10.74
N TRP A 444 -9.76 -2.39 -10.55
CA TRP A 444 -9.47 -3.37 -11.59
C TRP A 444 -10.59 -4.41 -11.74
N LEU A 445 -10.95 -4.68 -13.00
CA LEU A 445 -11.93 -5.70 -13.39
C LEU A 445 -11.26 -6.80 -14.21
N VAL A 446 -11.24 -8.03 -13.69
CA VAL A 446 -10.67 -9.19 -14.39
C VAL A 446 -11.59 -9.60 -15.54
N GLN A 447 -11.03 -9.69 -16.75
CA GLN A 447 -11.75 -10.09 -17.96
C GLN A 447 -11.51 -11.56 -18.32
N SER A 448 -10.26 -12.01 -18.21
CA SER A 448 -9.89 -13.41 -18.40
C SER A 448 -8.64 -13.77 -17.63
N VAL A 449 -8.54 -15.04 -17.24
CA VAL A 449 -7.35 -15.64 -16.65
C VAL A 449 -7.03 -16.90 -17.45
N ASP A 450 -5.76 -17.06 -17.84
CA ASP A 450 -5.29 -18.20 -18.63
C ASP A 450 -6.16 -18.43 -19.89
N HIS A 451 -6.41 -17.34 -20.62
CA HIS A 451 -7.24 -17.30 -21.83
C HIS A 451 -8.72 -17.72 -21.64
N LYS A 452 -9.18 -17.92 -20.40
CA LYS A 452 -10.59 -18.25 -20.07
C LYS A 452 -11.29 -17.01 -19.52
N LYS A 453 -12.43 -16.65 -20.10
CA LYS A 453 -13.23 -15.50 -19.65
C LYS A 453 -13.77 -15.71 -18.25
N THR A 454 -13.81 -14.65 -17.46
CA THR A 454 -14.29 -14.64 -16.07
C THR A 454 -15.40 -13.59 -15.89
N PRO A 455 -16.62 -13.84 -16.42
CA PRO A 455 -17.71 -12.86 -16.40
C PRO A 455 -18.30 -12.62 -15.00
N ASP A 456 -18.06 -13.55 -14.07
CA ASP A 456 -18.57 -13.54 -12.70
C ASP A 456 -17.58 -14.25 -11.77
N LEU A 457 -17.75 -14.05 -10.46
CA LEU A 457 -16.85 -14.62 -9.45
C LEU A 457 -16.88 -16.15 -9.43
N ALA A 458 -18.02 -16.77 -9.74
CA ALA A 458 -18.16 -18.23 -9.77
C ALA A 458 -17.29 -18.86 -10.88
N THR A 459 -17.28 -18.26 -12.07
CA THR A 459 -16.45 -18.71 -13.19
C THR A 459 -14.97 -18.46 -12.89
N PHE A 460 -14.62 -17.33 -12.27
CA PHE A 460 -13.26 -17.04 -11.83
C PHE A 460 -12.73 -18.10 -10.86
N ILE A 461 -13.53 -18.47 -9.86
CA ILE A 461 -13.21 -19.55 -8.90
C ILE A 461 -12.84 -20.83 -9.64
N GLU A 462 -13.66 -21.28 -10.60
CA GLU A 462 -13.41 -22.54 -11.32
C GLU A 462 -12.18 -22.46 -12.22
N VAL A 463 -11.89 -21.30 -12.81
CA VAL A 463 -10.66 -21.08 -13.58
C VAL A 463 -9.43 -21.18 -12.67
N MET A 464 -9.44 -20.49 -11.52
CA MET A 464 -8.32 -20.48 -10.58
C MET A 464 -8.04 -21.85 -9.96
N LYS A 465 -9.07 -22.68 -9.70
CA LYS A 465 -8.89 -24.07 -9.23
C LYS A 465 -8.04 -24.92 -10.17
N ALA A 466 -8.08 -24.63 -11.47
CA ALA A 466 -7.40 -25.42 -12.49
C ALA A 466 -5.95 -24.98 -12.74
N ILE A 467 -5.50 -23.87 -12.16
CA ILE A 467 -4.16 -23.32 -12.40
C ILE A 467 -3.16 -23.92 -11.39
N PRO A 468 -2.11 -24.62 -11.88
CA PRO A 468 -1.02 -25.11 -11.05
C PRO A 468 -0.23 -23.98 -10.39
N ASP A 469 0.29 -24.23 -9.19
CA ASP A 469 1.25 -23.36 -8.55
C ASP A 469 2.46 -23.07 -9.46
N ARG A 470 3.08 -21.89 -9.30
CA ARG A 470 4.22 -21.40 -10.09
C ARG A 470 3.99 -21.27 -11.60
N SER A 471 2.73 -21.35 -12.03
CA SER A 471 2.38 -21.16 -13.44
C SER A 471 2.48 -19.69 -13.84
N ARG A 472 2.96 -19.43 -15.07
CA ARG A 472 2.86 -18.11 -15.69
C ARG A 472 1.63 -18.07 -16.60
N VAL A 473 0.65 -17.26 -16.27
CA VAL A 473 -0.64 -17.20 -16.98
C VAL A 473 -0.89 -15.81 -17.54
N VAL A 474 -1.53 -15.74 -18.70
CA VAL A 474 -1.96 -14.47 -19.28
C VAL A 474 -3.27 -14.04 -18.62
N VAL A 475 -3.27 -12.84 -18.06
CA VAL A 475 -4.45 -12.20 -17.47
C VAL A 475 -4.78 -10.95 -18.26
N THR A 476 -6.05 -10.78 -18.59
CA THR A 476 -6.55 -9.54 -19.17
C THR A 476 -7.52 -8.87 -18.22
N TYR A 477 -7.43 -7.54 -18.14
CA TYR A 477 -8.14 -6.74 -17.14
C TYR A 477 -8.41 -5.34 -17.69
N LYS A 478 -9.35 -4.63 -17.07
CA LYS A 478 -9.69 -3.24 -17.39
C LYS A 478 -9.77 -2.42 -16.11
N HIS A 479 -9.58 -1.12 -16.23
CA HIS A 479 -9.83 -0.18 -15.13
C HIS A 479 -11.24 0.38 -15.24
N LEU A 480 -11.94 0.60 -14.12
CA LEU A 480 -13.30 1.16 -14.15
C LEU A 480 -13.36 2.58 -14.73
N ARG A 481 -12.29 3.38 -14.61
CA ARG A 481 -12.17 4.71 -15.25
C ARG A 481 -11.91 4.66 -16.75
N ASP A 482 -11.37 3.56 -17.25
CA ASP A 482 -11.06 3.38 -18.66
C ASP A 482 -11.41 1.97 -19.12
N LEU A 483 -12.68 1.81 -19.50
CA LEU A 483 -13.17 0.57 -20.09
C LEU A 483 -12.76 0.38 -21.56
N HIS A 484 -12.15 1.38 -22.21
CA HIS A 484 -11.73 1.28 -23.60
C HIS A 484 -10.39 0.56 -23.74
N THR A 485 -9.52 0.68 -22.73
CA THR A 485 -8.23 0.02 -22.70
C THR A 485 -8.32 -1.37 -22.07
N LEU A 486 -8.03 -2.40 -22.87
CA LEU A 486 -7.83 -3.76 -22.35
C LEU A 486 -6.35 -3.96 -22.04
N ASN A 487 -6.02 -4.09 -20.76
CA ASN A 487 -4.68 -4.41 -20.31
C ASN A 487 -4.46 -5.92 -20.38
N THR A 488 -3.22 -6.33 -20.66
CA THR A 488 -2.81 -7.73 -20.74
C THR A 488 -1.45 -7.87 -20.06
N SER A 489 -1.39 -8.72 -19.03
CA SER A 489 -0.17 -8.98 -18.26
C SER A 489 0.05 -10.47 -18.10
N ILE A 490 1.31 -10.86 -17.94
CA ILE A 490 1.70 -12.24 -17.61
C ILE A 490 1.97 -12.28 -16.11
N LEU A 491 1.18 -13.06 -15.38
CA LEU A 491 1.30 -13.19 -13.93
C LEU A 491 1.95 -14.51 -13.56
N TYR A 492 2.87 -14.49 -12.59
CA TYR A 492 3.36 -15.69 -11.93
C TYR A 492 2.43 -16.01 -10.76
N ILE A 493 1.78 -17.17 -10.79
CA ILE A 493 0.76 -17.57 -9.81
C ILE A 493 1.43 -18.27 -8.63
N ASP A 494 1.52 -17.58 -7.50
CA ASP A 494 2.13 -18.05 -6.25
C ASP A 494 1.06 -18.59 -5.28
N ARG A 495 0.96 -19.92 -5.19
CA ARG A 495 0.05 -20.59 -4.26
C ARG A 495 0.77 -21.29 -3.13
N HIS A 496 2.09 -21.49 -3.18
CA HIS A 496 2.81 -22.16 -2.09
C HIS A 496 2.90 -21.34 -0.79
N TRP A 497 2.84 -20.00 -0.84
CA TRP A 497 2.82 -19.16 0.37
C TRP A 497 1.43 -19.10 1.04
N SER A 498 0.38 -19.21 0.22
CA SER A 498 -1.03 -19.20 0.59
C SER A 498 -1.74 -20.35 -0.14
N SER A 499 -1.52 -21.57 0.35
CA SER A 499 -1.95 -22.83 -0.27
C SER A 499 -3.44 -22.89 -0.57
N LYS A 500 -4.25 -22.33 0.33
CA LYS A 500 -5.70 -22.44 0.27
C LYS A 500 -6.29 -21.28 -0.52
N MET A 501 -7.15 -21.63 -1.48
CA MET A 501 -8.10 -20.69 -2.06
C MET A 501 -9.28 -20.59 -1.10
N ARG A 502 -9.42 -19.44 -0.43
CA ARG A 502 -10.38 -19.25 0.65
C ARG A 502 -11.55 -18.40 0.22
N LEU A 503 -12.76 -18.80 0.59
CA LEU A 503 -13.99 -18.01 0.48
C LEU A 503 -14.35 -17.49 1.86
N ALA A 504 -14.56 -16.19 1.96
CA ALA A 504 -15.14 -15.54 3.13
C ALA A 504 -16.58 -15.13 2.80
N VAL A 505 -17.54 -15.45 3.67
CA VAL A 505 -18.95 -15.09 3.52
C VAL A 505 -19.44 -14.35 4.76
N ARG A 506 -20.11 -13.22 4.56
CA ARG A 506 -20.67 -12.41 5.64
C ARG A 506 -21.73 -13.18 6.44
N ASN A 507 -21.62 -13.16 7.76
CA ASN A 507 -22.60 -13.72 8.68
C ASN A 507 -23.14 -12.65 9.63
N ASP A 508 -24.27 -12.03 9.26
CA ASP A 508 -24.88 -10.96 10.03
C ASP A 508 -25.52 -11.42 11.37
N ASN A 509 -25.58 -12.74 11.63
CA ASN A 509 -26.05 -13.26 12.93
C ASN A 509 -24.93 -13.25 13.98
N THR A 510 -23.73 -13.67 13.58
CA THR A 510 -22.54 -13.72 14.45
C THR A 510 -21.75 -12.42 14.41
N GLY A 511 -21.91 -11.62 13.35
CA GLY A 511 -21.11 -10.44 13.08
C GLY A 511 -19.76 -10.72 12.44
N LEU A 512 -19.45 -12.00 12.19
CA LEU A 512 -18.19 -12.45 11.62
C LEU A 512 -18.33 -12.72 10.12
N TRP A 513 -17.19 -12.96 9.48
CA TRP A 513 -17.13 -13.54 8.14
C TRP A 513 -16.66 -14.98 8.25
N ASP A 514 -17.48 -15.91 7.79
CA ASP A 514 -17.20 -17.34 7.88
C ASP A 514 -16.25 -17.75 6.75
N PHE A 515 -15.14 -18.37 7.13
CA PHE A 515 -14.14 -18.85 6.18
C PHE A 515 -14.41 -20.30 5.77
N SER A 516 -14.20 -20.58 4.48
CA SER A 516 -14.21 -21.93 3.93
C SER A 516 -13.16 -22.09 2.85
N ASP A 517 -12.45 -23.22 2.87
CA ASP A 517 -11.43 -23.52 1.87
C ASP A 517 -12.08 -24.17 0.64
N LEU A 518 -11.90 -23.56 -0.54
CA LEU A 518 -12.49 -24.00 -1.80
C LEU A 518 -11.61 -24.97 -2.58
N ALA A 519 -10.29 -24.84 -2.47
CA ALA A 519 -9.31 -25.71 -3.12
C ALA A 519 -7.91 -25.53 -2.54
N GLU A 520 -7.14 -26.62 -2.52
CA GLU A 520 -5.69 -26.62 -2.23
C GLU A 520 -4.88 -26.19 -3.46
N ALA A 521 -3.61 -25.85 -3.25
CA ALA A 521 -2.66 -25.56 -4.32
C ALA A 521 -2.40 -26.83 -5.14
N LEU A 522 -2.56 -26.72 -6.46
CA LEU A 522 -2.14 -27.77 -7.38
C LEU A 522 -0.61 -27.75 -7.49
N PRO A 523 0.06 -28.93 -7.54
CA PRO A 523 1.52 -28.98 -7.60
C PRO A 523 2.06 -28.30 -8.86
N PRO A 524 3.25 -27.67 -8.79
CA PRO A 524 3.84 -26.99 -9.93
C PRO A 524 4.11 -27.95 -11.09
N LEU A 525 3.96 -27.44 -12.32
CA LEU A 525 4.31 -28.20 -13.51
C LEU A 525 5.83 -28.41 -13.57
N PRO A 526 6.31 -29.61 -13.96
CA PRO A 526 7.74 -29.83 -14.14
C PRO A 526 8.33 -28.83 -15.15
N PRO A 527 9.45 -28.16 -14.81
CA PRO A 527 10.06 -27.21 -15.72
C PRO A 527 10.57 -27.93 -16.97
N VAL A 528 10.47 -27.25 -18.12
CA VAL A 528 10.86 -27.79 -19.43
C VAL A 528 12.08 -27.01 -19.94
N PRO A 529 13.15 -27.67 -20.40
CA PRO A 529 14.28 -27.00 -21.01
C PRO A 529 13.88 -26.11 -22.19
N ARG A 530 14.49 -24.93 -22.29
CA ARG A 530 14.23 -23.94 -23.35
C ARG A 530 15.52 -23.51 -24.02
N SER A 531 15.44 -23.19 -25.32
CA SER A 531 16.57 -22.70 -26.10
C SER A 531 16.43 -21.21 -26.41
N ALA A 532 17.53 -20.45 -26.33
CA ALA A 532 17.56 -19.03 -26.67
C ALA A 532 18.95 -18.58 -27.14
N SER A 533 18.97 -17.43 -27.83
CA SER A 533 20.18 -16.76 -28.28
C SER A 533 20.28 -15.40 -27.60
N PHE A 534 21.50 -15.04 -27.16
CA PHE A 534 21.76 -13.70 -26.63
C PHE A 534 21.73 -12.65 -27.73
N ILE A 535 21.33 -11.43 -27.36
CA ILE A 535 21.46 -10.26 -28.23
C ILE A 535 22.91 -10.03 -28.62
N GLN A 536 23.12 -9.54 -29.84
CA GLN A 536 24.43 -9.12 -30.34
C GLN A 536 24.45 -7.59 -30.38
N LEU A 537 25.40 -6.96 -29.71
CA LEU A 537 25.52 -5.49 -29.71
C LEU A 537 26.03 -5.01 -31.08
N ASP A 538 25.27 -4.14 -31.74
CA ASP A 538 25.63 -3.55 -33.03
C ASP A 538 26.81 -2.57 -32.86
N ASN A 539 27.89 -2.82 -33.59
CA ASN A 539 29.10 -2.00 -33.66
C ASN A 539 29.87 -1.86 -32.33
N PRO A 540 30.55 -2.93 -31.87
CA PRO A 540 31.23 -2.91 -30.59
C PRO A 540 32.51 -2.08 -30.72
N THR A 541 32.47 -0.83 -30.29
CA THR A 541 33.67 -0.09 -29.89
C THR A 541 34.51 -0.88 -28.87
N HIS A 542 33.93 -1.90 -28.22
CA HIS A 542 34.58 -2.81 -27.30
C HIS A 542 34.11 -4.29 -27.43
N PRO A 543 34.75 -5.13 -28.27
CA PRO A 543 34.30 -6.50 -28.55
C PRO A 543 34.20 -7.40 -27.30
N ALA A 544 35.09 -7.22 -26.32
CA ALA A 544 35.08 -8.00 -25.10
C ALA A 544 33.88 -7.67 -24.19
N ALA A 545 33.36 -6.43 -24.26
CA ALA A 545 32.15 -6.02 -23.53
C ALA A 545 30.90 -6.64 -24.17
N ALA A 546 30.89 -6.83 -25.49
CA ALA A 546 29.79 -7.49 -26.19
C ALA A 546 29.69 -8.98 -25.84
N GLU A 547 30.82 -9.66 -25.59
CA GLU A 547 30.81 -11.06 -25.16
C GLU A 547 30.33 -11.25 -23.70
N LEU A 548 30.52 -10.24 -22.84
CA LEU A 548 30.07 -10.25 -21.44
C LEU A 548 28.55 -10.28 -21.28
N VAL A 549 27.78 -9.87 -22.29
CA VAL A 549 26.32 -9.97 -22.31
C VAL A 549 25.84 -11.40 -21.99
N LYS A 550 26.61 -12.40 -22.42
CA LYS A 550 26.34 -13.84 -22.16
C LYS A 550 26.52 -14.25 -20.69
N SER A 551 27.04 -13.35 -19.86
CA SER A 551 27.26 -13.54 -18.42
C SER A 551 26.29 -12.72 -17.57
N PHE A 552 25.34 -11.99 -18.18
CA PHE A 552 24.32 -11.24 -17.45
C PHE A 552 22.98 -11.96 -17.49
N VAL A 553 22.29 -11.89 -16.37
CA VAL A 553 20.92 -12.37 -16.21
C VAL A 553 20.10 -11.32 -15.49
N ARG A 554 18.79 -11.30 -15.74
CA ARG A 554 17.87 -10.51 -14.94
C ARG A 554 17.34 -11.37 -13.82
N VAL A 555 17.29 -10.82 -12.63
CA VAL A 555 16.79 -11.49 -11.44
C VAL A 555 15.62 -10.68 -10.90
N ALA A 556 14.48 -11.33 -10.72
CA ALA A 556 13.34 -10.79 -10.00
C ALA A 556 13.20 -11.57 -8.68
N CYS A 557 12.97 -10.85 -7.59
CA CYS A 557 12.78 -11.37 -6.25
C CYS A 557 11.40 -10.93 -5.74
N HIS A 558 10.61 -11.88 -5.28
CA HIS A 558 9.31 -11.67 -4.66
C HIS A 558 9.33 -12.16 -3.22
N MET A 559 8.89 -11.34 -2.28
CA MET A 559 8.94 -11.58 -0.85
C MET A 559 7.52 -11.60 -0.29
N PRO A 560 7.02 -12.75 0.21
CA PRO A 560 5.63 -12.88 0.67
C PRO A 560 5.36 -12.12 1.97
N VAL A 561 6.38 -11.92 2.81
CA VAL A 561 6.28 -11.25 4.11
C VAL A 561 7.36 -10.17 4.21
N LYS A 562 6.99 -8.97 4.66
CA LYS A 562 7.95 -7.89 4.95
C LYS A 562 8.78 -8.26 6.17
N LEU A 563 10.06 -8.56 5.94
CA LEU A 563 11.06 -8.81 6.99
C LEU A 563 12.18 -7.78 6.98
N ASP A 564 12.91 -7.74 8.08
CA ASP A 564 14.16 -7.00 8.25
C ASP A 564 14.10 -5.51 7.86
N GLY A 565 12.95 -4.87 8.13
CA GLY A 565 12.72 -3.45 7.81
C GLY A 565 12.77 -3.14 6.31
N PHE A 566 12.71 -4.16 5.44
CA PHE A 566 12.78 -3.97 4.00
C PHE A 566 11.45 -3.41 3.46
N PRO A 567 11.47 -2.34 2.66
CA PRO A 567 10.27 -1.55 2.36
C PRO A 567 9.37 -2.15 1.26
N ARG A 568 9.89 -3.07 0.43
CA ARG A 568 9.19 -3.58 -0.76
C ARG A 568 8.99 -5.09 -0.70
N ASN A 569 7.95 -5.60 -1.34
CA ASN A 569 7.70 -7.04 -1.48
C ASN A 569 8.15 -7.58 -2.85
N ARG A 570 8.55 -6.71 -3.80
CA ARG A 570 9.12 -7.09 -5.09
C ARG A 570 10.29 -6.18 -5.45
N LYS A 571 11.36 -6.79 -5.99
CA LYS A 571 12.53 -6.08 -6.53
C LYS A 571 13.09 -6.86 -7.71
N TRP A 572 13.79 -6.17 -8.60
CA TRP A 572 14.57 -6.81 -9.64
C TRP A 572 15.95 -6.13 -9.78
N GLY A 573 16.88 -6.82 -10.41
CA GLY A 573 18.18 -6.27 -10.79
C GLY A 573 18.94 -7.18 -11.74
N MET A 574 20.09 -6.71 -12.22
CA MET A 574 20.99 -7.54 -13.02
C MET A 574 21.89 -8.39 -12.10
N GLY A 575 21.92 -9.69 -12.36
CA GLY A 575 22.90 -10.61 -11.80
C GLY A 575 24.03 -10.93 -12.79
N VAL A 576 25.19 -11.31 -12.25
CA VAL A 576 26.35 -11.74 -13.03
C VAL A 576 26.59 -13.24 -12.81
N VAL A 577 26.69 -14.01 -13.89
CA VAL A 577 26.95 -15.46 -13.85
C VAL A 577 28.41 -15.70 -13.43
N LEU A 578 28.59 -16.36 -12.30
CA LEU A 578 29.89 -16.73 -11.74
C LEU A 578 30.38 -18.10 -12.24
N ASP A 579 29.45 -19.04 -12.41
CA ASP A 579 29.73 -20.40 -12.86
C ASP A 579 28.52 -20.89 -13.68
N ALA A 580 28.65 -20.87 -15.00
CA ALA A 580 27.58 -21.25 -15.92
C ALA A 580 27.25 -22.75 -15.86
N GLU A 581 28.23 -23.61 -15.55
CA GLU A 581 28.01 -25.07 -15.45
C GLU A 581 27.22 -25.44 -14.20
N LYS A 582 27.36 -24.66 -13.12
CA LYS A 582 26.62 -24.84 -11.86
C LYS A 582 25.40 -23.95 -11.72
N GLY A 583 25.20 -23.01 -12.65
CA GLY A 583 24.13 -22.01 -12.62
C GLY A 583 24.26 -21.00 -11.48
N LEU A 584 25.48 -20.65 -11.07
CA LEU A 584 25.71 -19.68 -9.97
C LEU A 584 25.71 -18.25 -10.48
N VAL A 585 24.95 -17.37 -9.81
CA VAL A 585 24.79 -15.96 -10.15
C VAL A 585 25.01 -15.11 -8.90
N ILE A 586 25.72 -13.99 -9.01
CA ILE A 586 25.86 -12.98 -7.95
C ILE A 586 24.95 -11.79 -8.20
N ILE A 587 24.36 -11.25 -7.14
CA ILE A 587 23.47 -10.07 -7.19
C ILE A 587 23.54 -9.24 -5.90
N SER A 588 23.09 -7.99 -5.95
CA SER A 588 22.98 -7.11 -4.77
C SER A 588 21.95 -7.62 -3.74
N ARG A 589 22.25 -7.44 -2.45
CA ARG A 589 21.27 -7.63 -1.37
C ARG A 589 20.16 -6.59 -1.33
N ALA A 590 20.29 -5.48 -2.07
CA ALA A 590 19.16 -4.57 -2.29
C ALA A 590 18.07 -5.17 -3.20
N VAL A 591 18.36 -6.28 -3.89
CA VAL A 591 17.41 -7.07 -4.68
C VAL A 591 16.98 -8.33 -3.94
N VAL A 592 17.94 -9.04 -3.32
CA VAL A 592 17.70 -10.24 -2.52
C VAL A 592 18.14 -9.97 -1.07
N PRO A 593 17.28 -9.35 -0.24
CA PRO A 593 17.65 -8.92 1.10
C PRO A 593 17.72 -10.07 2.11
N TYR A 594 16.81 -11.04 1.97
CA TYR A 594 16.67 -12.27 2.77
C TYR A 594 16.18 -13.43 1.88
N ASP A 595 16.24 -14.65 2.40
CA ASP A 595 15.93 -15.89 1.66
C ASP A 595 14.49 -16.39 1.81
N PHE A 596 13.65 -15.69 2.58
CA PHE A 596 12.20 -15.87 2.55
C PHE A 596 11.61 -15.17 1.31
N CYS A 597 11.89 -15.72 0.13
CA CYS A 597 11.50 -15.16 -1.16
C CYS A 597 11.41 -16.21 -2.28
N ASP A 598 10.71 -15.86 -3.36
CA ASP A 598 10.82 -16.53 -4.65
C ASP A 598 11.73 -15.74 -5.58
N ILE A 599 12.56 -16.46 -6.34
CA ILE A 599 13.51 -15.87 -7.28
C ILE A 599 13.23 -16.39 -8.68
N SER A 600 13.08 -15.47 -9.63
CA SER A 600 12.93 -15.76 -11.06
C SER A 600 14.13 -15.19 -11.81
N ILE A 601 14.88 -16.05 -12.50
CA ILE A 601 16.05 -15.66 -13.30
C ILE A 601 15.68 -15.71 -14.78
N THR A 602 15.78 -14.58 -15.46
CA THR A 602 15.62 -14.48 -16.92
C THR A 602 16.99 -14.43 -17.60
N ILE A 603 17.22 -15.39 -18.50
CA ILE A 603 18.46 -15.59 -19.23
C ILE A 603 18.19 -15.30 -20.71
N ALA A 604 19.11 -14.55 -21.33
CA ALA A 604 19.00 -14.12 -22.73
C ALA A 604 17.64 -13.46 -23.08
N ASP A 605 17.04 -12.75 -22.12
CA ASP A 605 15.70 -12.13 -22.23
C ASP A 605 14.58 -13.06 -22.72
N SER A 606 14.76 -14.38 -22.57
CA SER A 606 13.88 -15.37 -23.20
C SER A 606 13.59 -16.59 -22.33
N ILE A 607 14.58 -17.09 -21.60
CA ILE A 607 14.42 -18.28 -20.75
C ILE A 607 14.21 -17.81 -19.32
N ILE A 608 13.09 -18.21 -18.71
CA ILE A 608 12.81 -17.93 -17.30
C ILE A 608 12.91 -19.22 -16.51
N VAL A 609 13.74 -19.23 -15.48
CA VAL A 609 13.94 -20.37 -14.57
C VAL A 609 13.86 -19.91 -13.12
N ASP A 610 13.43 -20.81 -12.25
CA ASP A 610 13.39 -20.54 -10.82
C ASP A 610 14.82 -20.57 -10.24
N GLY A 611 15.07 -19.66 -9.29
CA GLY A 611 16.32 -19.54 -8.57
C GLY A 611 16.15 -19.83 -7.08
N LYS A 612 17.26 -20.16 -6.39
CA LYS A 612 17.31 -20.28 -4.93
C LYS A 612 18.51 -19.53 -4.37
N VAL A 613 18.37 -18.96 -3.18
CA VAL A 613 19.50 -18.37 -2.45
C VAL A 613 20.44 -19.49 -2.00
N VAL A 614 21.73 -19.36 -2.32
CA VAL A 614 22.79 -20.26 -1.85
C VAL A 614 23.56 -19.64 -0.70
N PHE A 615 23.79 -18.33 -0.77
CA PHE A 615 24.60 -17.61 0.21
C PHE A 615 24.23 -16.13 0.20
N MET A 616 24.20 -15.50 1.37
CA MET A 616 24.10 -14.05 1.51
C MET A 616 25.29 -13.58 2.33
N HIS A 617 26.03 -12.61 1.81
CA HIS A 617 27.19 -12.13 2.52
C HIS A 617 26.75 -11.18 3.66
N PRO A 618 27.27 -11.34 4.89
CA PRO A 618 26.78 -10.62 6.07
C PRO A 618 27.15 -9.13 6.12
N LEU A 619 28.19 -8.70 5.41
CA LEU A 619 28.71 -7.31 5.45
C LEU A 619 28.82 -6.65 4.07
N GLN A 620 29.43 -7.34 3.11
CA GLN A 620 29.53 -6.95 1.71
C GLN A 620 28.19 -7.19 1.01
N ASN A 621 27.64 -6.19 0.34
CA ASN A 621 26.24 -6.09 -0.14
C ASN A 621 25.85 -7.04 -1.29
N TYR A 622 26.13 -8.34 -1.20
CA TYR A 622 25.80 -9.31 -2.25
C TYR A 622 25.22 -10.61 -1.73
N ALA A 623 24.46 -11.27 -2.60
CA ALA A 623 23.94 -12.61 -2.47
C ALA A 623 24.35 -13.45 -3.68
N ILE A 624 24.51 -14.75 -3.47
CA ILE A 624 24.74 -15.73 -4.53
C ILE A 624 23.51 -16.62 -4.60
N ILE A 625 22.95 -16.71 -5.80
CA ILE A 625 21.76 -17.47 -6.13
C ILE A 625 22.12 -18.55 -7.16
N LYS A 626 21.28 -19.58 -7.26
CA LYS A 626 21.48 -20.71 -8.17
C LYS A 626 20.23 -21.04 -8.95
N TYR A 627 20.37 -21.25 -10.26
CA TYR A 627 19.35 -21.87 -11.13
C TYR A 627 19.80 -23.27 -11.59
N ASP A 628 18.87 -24.03 -12.17
CA ASP A 628 19.18 -25.30 -12.82
C ASP A 628 19.63 -25.07 -14.29
N PRO A 629 20.92 -25.27 -14.61
CA PRO A 629 21.43 -25.05 -15.96
C PRO A 629 20.92 -26.08 -16.98
N SER A 630 20.40 -27.24 -16.54
CA SER A 630 19.82 -28.23 -17.46
C SER A 630 18.55 -27.75 -18.16
N LEU A 631 17.91 -26.70 -17.62
CA LEU A 631 16.73 -26.06 -18.19
C LEU A 631 17.07 -25.01 -19.26
N VAL A 632 18.37 -24.74 -19.49
CA VAL A 632 18.85 -23.59 -20.27
C VAL A 632 19.73 -24.06 -21.43
N ASP A 633 19.19 -24.05 -22.64
CA ASP A 633 19.94 -24.25 -23.88
C ASP A 633 20.27 -22.89 -24.52
N ALA A 634 21.19 -22.16 -23.89
CA ALA A 634 21.70 -20.89 -24.36
C ALA A 634 23.21 -20.83 -24.11
N PRO A 635 23.99 -20.05 -24.90
CA PRO A 635 25.44 -19.97 -24.74
C PRO A 635 25.84 -19.06 -23.57
N VAL A 636 25.36 -19.38 -22.37
CA VAL A 636 25.68 -18.70 -21.11
C VAL A 636 27.17 -18.86 -20.80
N LYS A 637 27.83 -17.79 -20.35
CA LYS A 637 29.24 -17.80 -20.00
C LYS A 637 29.46 -17.38 -18.55
N SER A 638 30.47 -17.97 -17.91
CA SER A 638 30.97 -17.48 -16.63
C SER A 638 31.77 -16.20 -16.83
N ALA A 639 31.51 -15.18 -16.01
CA ALA A 639 32.30 -13.96 -16.02
C ALA A 639 33.73 -14.24 -15.51
N LYS A 640 34.73 -13.71 -16.23
CA LYS A 640 36.13 -13.77 -15.79
C LYS A 640 36.37 -12.67 -14.77
N LEU A 641 36.54 -13.04 -13.50
CA LEU A 641 36.80 -12.09 -12.41
C LEU A 641 38.30 -11.76 -12.30
N SER A 642 38.62 -10.51 -11.99
CA SER A 642 39.99 -10.06 -11.72
C SER A 642 40.49 -10.61 -10.38
N THR A 643 41.75 -11.04 -10.34
CA THR A 643 42.47 -11.35 -9.11
C THR A 643 43.25 -10.15 -8.57
N GLU A 644 43.35 -9.07 -9.37
CA GLU A 644 44.06 -7.86 -9.02
C GLU A 644 43.09 -6.77 -8.54
N GLN A 645 43.52 -6.02 -7.53
CA GLN A 645 42.80 -4.85 -7.03
C GLN A 645 42.86 -3.71 -8.05
N ILE A 646 41.70 -3.14 -8.37
CA ILE A 646 41.62 -1.94 -9.19
C ILE A 646 42.18 -0.74 -8.41
N LYS A 647 42.82 0.21 -9.09
CA LYS A 647 43.48 1.36 -8.46
C LYS A 647 42.75 2.65 -8.81
N GLN A 648 42.83 3.63 -7.90
CA GLN A 648 42.41 4.99 -8.20
C GLN A 648 43.13 5.53 -9.44
N GLY A 649 42.40 6.20 -10.34
CA GLY A 649 42.91 6.69 -11.61
C GLY A 649 43.03 5.63 -12.72
N ALA A 650 42.68 4.36 -12.46
CA ALA A 650 42.67 3.34 -13.50
C ALA A 650 41.54 3.60 -14.51
N SER A 651 41.85 3.51 -15.80
CA SER A 651 40.85 3.50 -16.87
C SER A 651 40.14 2.15 -16.89
N THR A 652 38.82 2.17 -17.05
CA THR A 652 37.96 0.99 -17.05
C THR A 652 36.72 1.24 -17.92
N TYR A 653 35.95 0.21 -18.20
CA TYR A 653 34.65 0.32 -18.88
C TYR A 653 33.53 0.01 -17.90
N PHE A 654 32.59 0.94 -17.79
CA PHE A 654 31.34 0.73 -17.09
C PHE A 654 30.35 0.02 -18.03
N ILE A 655 29.84 -1.13 -17.62
CA ILE A 655 28.74 -1.83 -18.28
C ILE A 655 27.59 -1.94 -17.29
N GLY A 656 26.43 -1.40 -17.60
CA GLY A 656 25.28 -1.44 -16.71
C GLY A 656 23.95 -1.54 -17.46
N PHE A 657 22.87 -1.78 -16.72
CA PHE A 657 21.51 -1.70 -17.25
C PHE A 657 20.88 -0.37 -16.83
N ASN A 658 20.38 0.37 -17.82
CA ASN A 658 19.59 1.55 -17.53
C ASN A 658 18.14 1.17 -17.17
N GLN A 659 17.35 2.17 -16.81
CA GLN A 659 15.93 2.02 -16.45
C GLN A 659 15.06 1.37 -17.55
N ASN A 660 15.50 1.37 -18.81
CA ASN A 660 14.81 0.76 -19.94
C ASN A 660 15.25 -0.68 -20.21
N MET A 661 15.91 -1.34 -19.25
CA MET A 661 16.43 -2.71 -19.39
C MET A 661 17.42 -2.88 -20.54
N ARG A 662 18.15 -1.82 -20.91
CA ARG A 662 19.16 -1.88 -21.97
C ARG A 662 20.56 -1.79 -21.41
N ILE A 663 21.44 -2.60 -21.99
CA ILE A 663 22.87 -2.58 -21.70
C ILE A 663 23.45 -1.28 -22.25
N VAL A 664 24.12 -0.52 -21.39
CA VAL A 664 24.88 0.67 -21.73
C VAL A 664 26.34 0.44 -21.40
N VAL A 665 27.22 0.95 -22.25
CA VAL A 665 28.68 0.84 -22.10
C VAL A 665 29.30 2.21 -22.22
N ALA A 666 30.16 2.57 -21.27
CA ALA A 666 30.98 3.78 -21.36
C ALA A 666 32.38 3.55 -20.81
N GLN A 667 33.38 4.13 -21.47
CA GLN A 667 34.71 4.25 -20.89
C GLN A 667 34.66 5.26 -19.74
N THR A 668 35.31 4.94 -18.63
CA THR A 668 35.37 5.80 -17.45
C THR A 668 36.71 5.61 -16.72
N THR A 669 36.91 6.34 -15.63
CA THR A 669 38.08 6.26 -14.77
C THR A 669 37.62 6.12 -13.33
N VAL A 670 38.32 5.30 -12.55
CA VAL A 670 38.09 5.20 -11.10
C VAL A 670 38.48 6.51 -10.43
N THR A 671 37.50 7.19 -9.82
CA THR A 671 37.73 8.48 -9.16
C THR A 671 38.26 8.33 -7.75
N ASP A 672 37.72 7.37 -7.00
CA ASP A 672 38.11 7.12 -5.62
C ASP A 672 37.85 5.65 -5.21
N ILE A 673 38.60 5.19 -4.22
CA ILE A 673 38.40 3.91 -3.54
C ILE A 673 38.49 4.20 -2.05
N THR A 674 37.35 4.18 -1.38
CA THR A 674 37.25 4.66 0.00
C THR A 674 36.38 3.76 0.84
N ALA A 675 36.68 3.70 2.14
CA ALA A 675 35.87 2.98 3.10
C ALA A 675 34.55 3.72 3.29
N VAL A 676 33.43 3.05 2.99
CA VAL A 676 32.08 3.63 3.10
C VAL A 676 31.28 2.87 4.14
N ALA A 677 30.51 3.61 4.94
CA ALA A 677 29.44 3.07 5.74
C ALA A 677 28.13 3.67 5.21
N ILE A 678 27.26 2.83 4.66
CA ILE A 678 25.94 3.27 4.21
C ILE A 678 25.18 3.80 5.43
N PRO A 679 24.53 4.98 5.36
CA PRO A 679 23.83 5.52 6.51
C PRO A 679 22.69 4.61 6.97
N ALA A 680 22.42 4.65 8.27
CA ALA A 680 21.40 3.81 8.87
C ALA A 680 20.01 4.46 8.76
N ASN A 681 18.99 3.63 8.56
CA ASN A 681 17.60 4.03 8.70
C ASN A 681 17.13 3.66 10.12
N ALA A 682 16.90 4.67 10.96
CA ALA A 682 16.47 4.48 12.35
C ALA A 682 14.98 4.11 12.46
N GLY A 683 14.13 4.60 11.55
CA GLY A 683 12.69 4.31 11.55
C GLY A 683 12.37 2.93 10.98
N ALA A 684 13.23 2.40 10.11
CA ALA A 684 13.14 1.04 9.56
C ALA A 684 14.55 0.41 9.51
N PRO A 685 15.10 -0.05 10.65
CA PRO A 685 16.38 -0.73 10.66
C PRO A 685 16.37 -1.89 9.66
N ARG A 686 17.33 -1.87 8.73
CA ARG A 686 17.42 -2.85 7.64
C ARG A 686 18.86 -3.09 7.25
N TYR A 687 19.11 -4.22 6.58
CA TYR A 687 20.44 -4.56 6.12
C TYR A 687 21.07 -3.38 5.36
N ARG A 688 22.31 -3.05 5.75
CA ARG A 688 23.13 -2.05 5.10
C ARG A 688 24.57 -2.51 5.13
N ALA A 689 25.33 -2.09 4.12
CA ALA A 689 26.72 -2.45 4.02
C ALA A 689 27.59 -1.55 4.91
N VAL A 690 28.41 -2.18 5.74
CA VAL A 690 29.38 -1.53 6.63
C VAL A 690 30.73 -2.23 6.48
N ASN A 691 31.80 -1.54 6.83
CA ASN A 691 33.16 -2.07 6.72
C ASN A 691 33.41 -2.62 5.30
N LEU A 692 33.13 -1.81 4.26
CA LEU A 692 33.49 -2.12 2.88
C LEU A 692 34.29 -0.98 2.24
N ASP A 693 35.16 -1.35 1.30
CA ASP A 693 35.73 -0.40 0.35
C ASP A 693 34.78 -0.27 -0.85
N ALA A 694 34.40 0.97 -1.17
CA ALA A 694 33.54 1.31 -2.30
C ALA A 694 34.34 2.05 -3.38
N ILE A 695 34.03 1.75 -4.63
CA ILE A 695 34.64 2.34 -5.82
C ILE A 695 33.66 3.32 -6.45
N THR A 696 34.12 4.54 -6.73
CA THR A 696 33.39 5.54 -7.51
C THR A 696 34.05 5.78 -8.87
N VAL A 697 33.28 6.25 -9.85
CA VAL A 697 33.72 6.45 -11.24
C VAL A 697 33.29 7.78 -11.81
N ASP A 698 34.04 8.30 -12.77
CA ASP A 698 33.78 9.56 -13.48
C ASP A 698 32.86 9.32 -14.69
N THR A 699 31.59 8.98 -14.44
CA THR A 699 30.59 8.84 -15.51
C THR A 699 29.20 9.16 -14.98
N SER A 700 28.40 9.88 -15.78
CA SER A 700 26.99 10.15 -15.46
C SER A 700 26.10 8.91 -15.54
N LEU A 701 26.55 7.84 -16.22
CA LEU A 701 25.81 6.57 -16.27
C LEU A 701 25.76 5.86 -14.93
N SER A 702 26.71 6.14 -14.03
CA SER A 702 26.80 5.53 -12.70
C SER A 702 25.57 5.81 -11.84
N GLY A 703 24.93 6.96 -12.01
CA GLY A 703 23.68 7.34 -11.33
C GLY A 703 22.40 6.87 -12.05
N GLN A 704 22.49 6.45 -13.32
CA GLN A 704 21.33 5.99 -14.10
C GLN A 704 21.16 4.46 -14.07
N CYS A 705 22.19 3.74 -13.63
CA CYS A 705 22.23 2.28 -13.63
C CYS A 705 22.41 1.76 -12.20
N GLY A 706 21.39 1.08 -11.67
CA GLY A 706 21.46 0.49 -10.33
C GLY A 706 22.33 -0.78 -10.25
N SER A 707 22.57 -1.43 -11.39
CA SER A 707 23.40 -2.64 -11.44
C SER A 707 24.30 -2.66 -12.67
N GLY A 708 25.48 -3.25 -12.54
CA GLY A 708 26.51 -3.24 -13.58
C GLY A 708 27.80 -3.92 -13.16
N VAL A 709 28.85 -3.69 -13.94
CA VAL A 709 30.23 -4.12 -13.70
C VAL A 709 31.23 -3.09 -14.23
N LEU A 710 32.40 -3.02 -13.61
CA LEU A 710 33.59 -2.36 -14.17
C LEU A 710 34.48 -3.42 -14.82
N VAL A 711 34.96 -3.15 -16.03
CA VAL A 711 35.59 -4.17 -16.89
C VAL A 711 36.86 -3.62 -17.52
N ALA A 712 37.90 -4.46 -17.55
CA ALA A 712 39.13 -4.21 -18.29
C ALA A 712 38.93 -4.32 -19.82
N GLU A 713 39.92 -3.88 -20.59
CA GLU A 713 39.86 -3.91 -22.06
C GLU A 713 39.71 -5.33 -22.64
N ASP A 714 40.22 -6.34 -21.93
CA ASP A 714 40.14 -7.75 -22.32
C ASP A 714 38.81 -8.43 -21.92
N GLY A 715 37.88 -7.72 -21.29
CA GLY A 715 36.60 -8.26 -20.80
C GLY A 715 36.67 -8.87 -19.40
N THR A 716 37.79 -8.75 -18.68
CA THR A 716 37.89 -9.18 -17.27
C THR A 716 37.10 -8.22 -16.37
N VAL A 717 36.18 -8.75 -15.56
CA VAL A 717 35.41 -7.99 -14.59
C VAL A 717 36.31 -7.61 -13.42
N GLN A 718 36.53 -6.30 -13.23
CA GLN A 718 37.37 -5.74 -12.17
C GLN A 718 36.57 -5.46 -10.89
N ALA A 719 35.32 -5.01 -11.03
CA ALA A 719 34.41 -4.74 -9.91
C ALA A 719 32.95 -4.99 -10.29
N LEU A 720 32.11 -5.32 -9.30
CA LEU A 720 30.65 -5.32 -9.43
C LEU A 720 30.11 -3.92 -9.14
N TRP A 721 29.07 -3.49 -9.84
CA TRP A 721 28.35 -2.26 -9.55
C TRP A 721 26.99 -2.60 -8.93
N LEU A 722 26.78 -2.20 -7.68
CA LEU A 722 25.64 -2.64 -6.86
C LEU A 722 24.85 -1.45 -6.31
N THR A 723 23.53 -1.63 -6.16
CA THR A 723 22.67 -0.75 -5.37
C THR A 723 22.77 -1.07 -3.88
N TYR A 724 22.89 -0.06 -3.05
CA TYR A 724 22.87 -0.11 -1.59
C TYR A 724 21.71 0.77 -1.10
N LEU A 725 20.84 0.20 -0.26
CA LEU A 725 19.69 0.90 0.29
C LEU A 725 20.11 1.61 1.60
N GLY A 726 19.93 2.92 1.67
CA GLY A 726 20.38 3.75 2.78
C GLY A 726 19.27 4.27 3.69
N GLU A 727 19.42 5.51 4.15
CA GLU A 727 18.46 6.23 4.99
C GLU A 727 17.21 6.66 4.22
N ARG A 728 16.19 7.09 4.96
CA ARG A 728 15.00 7.73 4.40
C ARG A 728 15.19 9.24 4.45
N SER A 729 14.99 9.91 3.32
CA SER A 729 15.05 11.36 3.20
C SER A 729 13.91 11.98 4.01
N SER A 730 14.24 12.90 4.92
CA SER A 730 13.25 13.61 5.74
C SER A 730 12.38 14.61 4.96
N THR A 731 12.81 15.02 3.77
CA THR A 731 12.06 15.97 2.94
C THR A 731 11.16 15.29 1.92
N THR A 732 11.61 14.18 1.35
CA THR A 732 10.85 13.46 0.30
C THR A 732 10.12 12.24 0.84
N ASN A 733 10.40 11.82 2.08
CA ASN A 733 9.97 10.55 2.64
C ASN A 733 10.32 9.33 1.74
N LYS A 734 11.37 9.43 0.92
CA LYS A 734 11.85 8.36 0.04
C LYS A 734 13.14 7.75 0.56
N ASP A 735 13.32 6.46 0.27
CA ASP A 735 14.57 5.77 0.56
C ASP A 735 15.68 6.19 -0.41
N SER A 736 16.87 6.47 0.14
CA SER A 736 18.07 6.77 -0.62
C SER A 736 18.68 5.49 -1.22
N ASP A 737 18.80 5.44 -2.55
CA ASP A 737 19.56 4.40 -3.26
C ASP A 737 20.97 4.92 -3.60
N TYR A 738 21.99 4.20 -3.15
CA TYR A 738 23.39 4.46 -3.48
C TYR A 738 23.91 3.44 -4.48
N HIS A 739 24.68 3.88 -5.49
CA HIS A 739 25.26 3.00 -6.49
C HIS A 739 26.79 3.05 -6.41
N LEU A 740 27.42 1.93 -6.03
CA LEU A 740 28.85 1.88 -5.74
C LEU A 740 29.48 0.60 -6.28
N GLY A 741 30.75 0.70 -6.68
CA GLY A 741 31.53 -0.43 -7.15
C GLY A 741 32.17 -1.23 -6.01
N MET A 742 32.29 -2.54 -6.17
CA MET A 742 32.92 -3.46 -5.23
C MET A 742 33.93 -4.34 -5.95
N ALA A 743 35.20 -4.32 -5.53
CA ALA A 743 36.29 -4.99 -6.23
C ALA A 743 36.14 -6.52 -6.20
N THR A 744 36.35 -7.18 -7.33
CA THR A 744 36.19 -8.64 -7.47
C THR A 744 37.13 -9.51 -6.62
N PRO A 745 38.37 -9.11 -6.27
CA PRO A 745 39.23 -9.96 -5.43
C PRO A 745 38.63 -10.30 -4.06
N THR A 746 37.79 -9.42 -3.50
CA THR A 746 37.09 -9.63 -2.21
C THR A 746 36.11 -10.80 -2.26
N LEU A 747 35.64 -11.17 -3.44
CA LEU A 747 34.65 -12.22 -3.65
C LEU A 747 35.28 -13.61 -3.76
N LEU A 748 36.53 -13.68 -4.20
CA LEU A 748 37.18 -14.93 -4.59
C LEU A 748 37.27 -15.98 -3.48
N PRO A 749 37.54 -15.65 -2.20
CA PRO A 749 37.59 -16.65 -1.14
C PRO A 749 36.25 -17.37 -0.97
N VAL A 750 35.16 -16.62 -0.95
CA VAL A 750 33.78 -17.11 -0.78
C VAL A 750 33.32 -17.87 -2.02
N ILE A 751 33.50 -17.29 -3.21
CA ILE A 751 33.08 -17.90 -4.48
C ILE A 751 33.77 -19.26 -4.69
N LYS A 752 35.05 -19.38 -4.39
CA LYS A 752 35.78 -20.66 -4.53
C LYS A 752 35.21 -21.76 -3.65
N GLN A 753 34.82 -21.44 -2.41
CA GLN A 753 34.17 -22.40 -1.51
C GLN A 753 32.82 -22.87 -2.07
N ILE A 754 31.98 -21.93 -2.50
CA ILE A 754 30.66 -22.25 -3.08
C ILE A 754 30.79 -23.05 -4.37
N GLN A 755 31.75 -22.70 -5.24
CA GLN A 755 32.07 -23.46 -6.44
C GLN A 755 32.57 -24.89 -6.12
N ALA A 756 33.19 -25.10 -4.97
CA ALA A 756 33.59 -26.42 -4.48
C ALA A 756 32.44 -27.19 -3.78
N GLY A 757 31.25 -26.60 -3.67
CA GLY A 757 30.09 -27.19 -2.98
C GLY A 757 30.12 -27.03 -1.46
N VAL A 758 30.95 -26.14 -0.93
CA VAL A 758 31.03 -25.81 0.49
C VAL A 758 30.21 -24.55 0.76
N THR A 759 29.30 -24.61 1.73
CA THR A 759 28.58 -23.44 2.23
C THR A 759 29.50 -22.64 3.14
N PRO A 760 29.85 -21.38 2.80
CA PRO A 760 30.71 -20.55 3.65
C PRO A 760 30.00 -20.23 4.97
N ASP A 761 30.70 -20.41 6.09
CA ASP A 761 30.26 -19.97 7.43
C ASP A 761 31.17 -18.84 7.88
N LEU A 762 30.76 -17.61 7.56
CA LEU A 762 31.59 -16.43 7.79
C LEU A 762 31.38 -15.90 9.21
N ARG A 763 32.47 -15.45 9.83
CA ARG A 763 32.43 -14.76 11.11
C ARG A 763 32.71 -13.27 10.94
N MET A 764 32.22 -12.44 11.85
CA MET A 764 32.39 -10.99 11.77
C MET A 764 32.78 -10.39 13.11
N LEU A 765 33.46 -9.25 13.03
CA LEU A 765 33.63 -8.37 14.17
C LEU A 765 32.31 -7.62 14.42
N SER A 766 31.84 -7.63 15.67
CA SER A 766 30.62 -6.96 16.11
C SER A 766 30.78 -5.43 16.24
N VAL A 767 31.40 -4.79 15.26
CA VAL A 767 31.67 -3.34 15.25
C VAL A 767 31.59 -2.74 13.86
N GLU A 768 31.18 -1.47 13.79
CA GLU A 768 31.37 -0.60 12.62
C GLU A 768 32.64 0.22 12.81
N PHE A 769 33.48 0.26 11.77
CA PHE A 769 34.69 1.06 11.73
C PHE A 769 34.48 2.36 10.95
N ASN A 770 35.22 3.39 11.32
CA ASN A 770 35.48 4.56 10.48
C ASN A 770 36.98 4.75 10.26
N ALA A 771 37.35 5.17 9.05
CA ALA A 771 38.73 5.50 8.74
C ALA A 771 39.12 6.81 9.44
N ILE A 772 40.28 6.81 10.10
CA ILE A 772 40.87 7.99 10.73
C ILE A 772 42.20 8.34 10.07
N GLN A 773 42.47 9.64 9.96
CA GLN A 773 43.73 10.14 9.39
C GLN A 773 44.87 10.06 10.40
N MET A 774 46.12 10.04 9.92
CA MET A 774 47.31 10.00 10.79
C MET A 774 47.42 11.18 11.77
N SER A 775 46.80 12.33 11.47
CA SER A 775 46.73 13.46 12.41
C SER A 775 45.83 13.15 13.61
N GLN A 776 44.68 12.51 13.37
CA GLN A 776 43.74 12.07 14.40
C GLN A 776 44.33 10.91 15.20
N ALA A 777 44.92 9.91 14.52
CA ALA A 777 45.57 8.77 15.18
C ALA A 777 46.64 9.20 16.20
N ARG A 778 47.44 10.23 15.88
CA ARG A 778 48.41 10.82 16.83
C ARG A 778 47.76 11.41 18.08
N ILE A 779 46.66 12.15 17.89
CA ILE A 779 45.91 12.76 19.00
C ILE A 779 45.32 11.66 19.91
N MET A 780 44.95 10.52 19.32
CA MET A 780 44.42 9.35 20.01
C MET A 780 45.50 8.44 20.65
N GLY A 781 46.78 8.84 20.59
CA GLY A 781 47.87 8.15 21.27
C GLY A 781 48.60 7.07 20.46
N VAL A 782 48.36 6.96 19.15
CA VAL A 782 49.16 6.09 18.28
C VAL A 782 50.60 6.60 18.21
N SER A 783 51.57 5.75 18.57
CA SER A 783 52.98 6.13 18.66
C SER A 783 53.61 6.43 17.29
N GLU A 784 54.64 7.28 17.26
CA GLU A 784 55.35 7.60 16.01
C GLU A 784 55.99 6.38 15.33
N SER A 785 56.33 5.33 16.08
CA SER A 785 56.77 4.06 15.49
C SER A 785 55.63 3.40 14.69
N TRP A 786 54.41 3.37 15.23
CA TRP A 786 53.25 2.84 14.50
C TRP A 786 52.90 3.69 13.29
N ILE A 787 52.95 5.02 13.40
CA ILE A 787 52.69 5.90 12.25
C ILE A 787 53.67 5.63 11.11
N LYS A 788 54.97 5.42 11.41
CA LYS A 788 55.97 5.03 10.40
C LYS A 788 55.68 3.65 9.80
N SER A 789 55.30 2.68 10.63
CA SER A 789 54.93 1.33 10.17
C SER A 789 53.71 1.35 9.25
N VAL A 790 52.67 2.12 9.59
CA VAL A 790 51.46 2.29 8.77
C VAL A 790 51.78 2.95 7.44
N ALA A 791 52.60 4.02 7.45
CA ALA A 791 53.01 4.69 6.21
C ALA A 791 53.88 3.79 5.31
N ALA A 792 54.69 2.90 5.91
CA ALA A 792 55.45 1.90 5.16
C ALA A 792 54.57 0.76 4.62
N ALA A 793 53.54 0.35 5.37
CA ALA A 793 52.62 -0.72 4.98
C ALA A 793 51.68 -0.30 3.82
N ASN A 794 51.24 0.97 3.80
CA ASN A 794 50.35 1.48 2.77
C ASN A 794 50.71 2.92 2.36
N SER A 795 51.59 3.05 1.36
CA SER A 795 52.05 4.36 0.88
C SER A 795 50.99 5.16 0.10
N ALA A 796 49.87 4.54 -0.28
CA ALA A 796 48.82 5.18 -1.05
C ALA A 796 47.78 5.88 -0.14
N HIS A 797 47.43 5.24 0.99
CA HIS A 797 46.47 5.78 1.95
C HIS A 797 46.99 5.56 3.38
N HIS A 798 47.39 6.64 4.02
CA HIS A 798 47.84 6.62 5.42
C HIS A 798 46.63 6.74 6.36
N GLN A 799 45.97 5.61 6.63
CA GLN A 799 44.81 5.54 7.51
C GLN A 799 44.88 4.35 8.47
N LEU A 800 44.14 4.46 9.56
CA LEU A 800 43.82 3.39 10.51
C LEU A 800 42.30 3.35 10.70
N PHE A 801 41.79 2.29 11.30
CA PHE A 801 40.37 2.14 11.58
C PHE A 801 40.09 2.32 13.07
N MET A 802 39.16 3.22 13.37
CA MET A 802 38.62 3.41 14.70
C MET A 802 37.26 2.74 14.79
N VAL A 803 36.96 2.14 15.94
CA VAL A 803 35.63 1.61 16.22
C VAL A 803 34.67 2.77 16.40
N ARG A 804 33.72 2.92 15.48
CA ARG A 804 32.69 3.96 15.51
C ARG A 804 31.51 3.54 16.37
N LYS A 805 31.06 2.29 16.21
CA LYS A 805 29.86 1.77 16.88
C LYS A 805 29.96 0.28 17.14
N ARG A 806 29.39 -0.18 18.24
CA ARG A 806 29.29 -1.62 18.58
C ARG A 806 27.95 -2.21 18.14
N THR A 807 27.99 -3.49 17.77
CA THR A 807 26.80 -4.32 17.60
C THR A 807 26.48 -4.96 18.93
N PHE A 808 25.26 -4.74 19.43
CA PHE A 808 24.85 -5.25 20.74
C PHE A 808 24.39 -6.70 20.65
N GLU A 809 25.00 -7.53 21.51
CA GLU A 809 24.65 -8.94 21.71
C GLU A 809 24.17 -9.16 23.15
N ARG A 810 23.61 -10.34 23.42
CA ARG A 810 23.05 -10.68 24.74
C ARG A 810 24.10 -10.73 25.85
N ASP A 811 25.31 -11.17 25.52
CA ASP A 811 26.41 -11.29 26.46
C ASP A 811 27.39 -10.11 26.27
N GLU A 812 27.58 -9.33 27.34
CA GLU A 812 28.62 -8.30 27.36
C GLU A 812 29.99 -8.97 27.49
N ASP A 813 30.70 -9.15 26.38
CA ASP A 813 32.06 -9.65 26.43
C ASP A 813 33.03 -8.54 26.87
N ALA A 814 33.66 -8.73 28.03
CA ALA A 814 34.67 -7.84 28.58
C ALA A 814 35.90 -7.67 27.65
N HIS A 815 36.11 -8.60 26.70
CA HIS A 815 37.22 -8.56 25.74
C HIS A 815 36.83 -8.00 24.37
N ALA A 816 35.62 -7.46 24.23
CA ALA A 816 35.17 -6.83 22.99
C ALA A 816 35.89 -5.50 22.71
N LEU A 817 35.94 -5.15 21.42
CA LEU A 817 36.28 -3.81 20.96
C LEU A 817 35.27 -2.77 21.50
N GLN A 818 35.78 -1.62 21.92
CA GLN A 818 35.03 -0.50 22.48
C GLN A 818 35.01 0.67 21.49
N GLU A 819 33.97 1.51 21.58
CA GLU A 819 33.89 2.72 20.77
C GLU A 819 35.08 3.64 21.06
N GLY A 820 35.75 4.11 20.01
CA GLY A 820 36.99 4.88 20.10
C GLY A 820 38.28 4.07 20.03
N ASP A 821 38.23 2.73 20.10
CA ASP A 821 39.43 1.90 19.92
C ASP A 821 40.02 2.08 18.52
N VAL A 822 41.32 2.36 18.44
CA VAL A 822 42.05 2.37 17.17
C VAL A 822 42.71 1.02 16.97
N VAL A 823 42.32 0.28 15.93
CA VAL A 823 42.90 -1.03 15.61
C VAL A 823 44.20 -0.84 14.85
N LEU A 824 45.29 -1.36 15.41
CA LEU A 824 46.62 -1.34 14.78
C LEU A 824 46.88 -2.64 14.03
N THR A 825 46.66 -3.78 14.69
CA THR A 825 46.83 -5.10 14.08
C THR A 825 45.72 -6.07 14.43
N LEU A 826 45.49 -7.03 13.54
CA LEU A 826 44.69 -8.25 13.77
C LEU A 826 45.52 -9.46 13.37
N ASN A 827 45.69 -10.43 14.28
CA ASN A 827 46.58 -11.59 14.14
C ASN A 827 47.99 -11.21 13.66
N GLY A 828 48.51 -10.07 14.15
CA GLY A 828 49.83 -9.54 13.80
C GLY A 828 49.92 -8.79 12.46
N ASN A 829 48.85 -8.75 11.66
CA ASN A 829 48.81 -7.99 10.41
C ASN A 829 48.34 -6.56 10.66
N ILE A 830 49.05 -5.56 10.13
CA ILE A 830 48.66 -4.14 10.25
C ILE A 830 47.38 -3.89 9.45
N VAL A 831 46.40 -3.20 10.06
CA VAL A 831 45.10 -2.90 9.42
C VAL A 831 45.06 -1.46 8.90
N THR A 832 45.32 -1.30 7.62
CA THR A 832 45.28 -0.06 6.83
C THR A 832 44.22 -0.07 5.73
N ARG A 833 43.65 -1.23 5.41
CA ARG A 833 42.58 -1.45 4.43
C ARG A 833 41.45 -2.27 5.03
N VAL A 834 40.24 -2.12 4.49
CA VAL A 834 39.09 -2.90 4.93
C VAL A 834 39.28 -4.39 4.65
N SER A 835 39.88 -4.76 3.51
CA SER A 835 40.17 -6.17 3.17
C SER A 835 41.08 -6.88 4.17
N GLU A 836 41.82 -6.15 5.00
CA GLU A 836 42.67 -6.74 6.05
C GLU A 836 41.84 -7.15 7.29
N LEU A 837 40.58 -6.71 7.38
CA LEU A 837 39.61 -7.19 8.37
C LEU A 837 39.11 -8.60 8.06
N ASP A 838 39.21 -9.06 6.81
CA ASP A 838 38.70 -10.37 6.34
C ASP A 838 39.32 -11.56 7.10
N VAL A 839 40.43 -11.36 7.82
CA VAL A 839 40.98 -12.36 8.76
C VAL A 839 39.94 -12.81 9.80
N MET A 840 38.93 -12.00 10.09
CA MET A 840 37.84 -12.35 10.99
C MET A 840 37.01 -13.53 10.50
N TYR A 841 36.90 -13.77 9.19
CA TYR A 841 35.97 -14.78 8.65
C TYR A 841 36.25 -16.20 9.13
N ASP A 842 37.53 -16.55 9.32
CA ASP A 842 37.95 -17.92 9.63
C ASP A 842 38.39 -18.10 11.10
N ASN A 843 38.30 -17.07 11.95
CA ASN A 843 38.84 -17.09 13.32
C ASN A 843 37.76 -16.78 14.35
N GLU A 844 37.53 -17.68 15.30
CA GLU A 844 36.62 -17.45 16.43
C GLU A 844 37.08 -16.30 17.34
N VAL A 845 38.39 -16.13 17.45
CA VAL A 845 39.01 -15.12 18.28
C VAL A 845 40.21 -14.55 17.54
N LEU A 846 40.34 -13.22 17.54
CA LEU A 846 41.44 -12.49 16.93
C LEU A 846 42.35 -11.91 18.00
N ASP A 847 43.65 -12.03 17.80
CA ASP A 847 44.64 -11.29 18.58
C ASP A 847 44.78 -9.87 18.02
N ALA A 848 44.33 -8.88 18.77
CA ALA A 848 44.33 -7.49 18.33
C ALA A 848 45.31 -6.64 19.14
N VAL A 849 46.09 -5.80 18.47
CA VAL A 849 46.79 -4.67 19.10
C VAL A 849 45.98 -3.42 18.81
N ILE A 850 45.56 -2.73 19.86
CA ILE A 850 44.73 -1.53 19.77
C ILE A 850 45.34 -0.38 20.56
N VAL A 851 44.88 0.84 20.29
CA VAL A 851 45.06 1.99 21.17
C VAL A 851 43.70 2.38 21.74
N ARG A 852 43.58 2.33 23.07
CA ARG A 852 42.41 2.75 23.85
C ARG A 852 42.87 3.76 24.89
N ASP A 853 42.18 4.89 25.00
CA ASP A 853 42.51 5.95 25.96
C ASP A 853 44.00 6.35 25.94
N CYS A 854 44.58 6.44 24.73
CA CYS A 854 45.99 6.73 24.47
C CYS A 854 46.99 5.68 25.01
N VAL A 855 46.53 4.47 25.32
CA VAL A 855 47.36 3.34 25.77
C VAL A 855 47.32 2.23 24.74
N GLU A 856 48.51 1.80 24.29
CA GLU A 856 48.66 0.59 23.47
C GLU A 856 48.41 -0.65 24.32
N MET A 857 47.54 -1.53 23.85
CA MET A 857 47.23 -2.77 24.55
C MET A 857 46.93 -3.91 23.58
N ARG A 858 47.15 -5.14 24.06
CA ARG A 858 46.86 -6.37 23.33
C ARG A 858 45.63 -7.02 23.94
N ILE A 859 44.63 -7.30 23.11
CA ILE A 859 43.36 -7.89 23.53
C ILE A 859 42.99 -9.07 22.62
N SER A 860 42.12 -9.93 23.14
CA SER A 860 41.62 -11.12 22.45
C SER A 860 40.17 -10.86 22.04
N VAL A 861 39.91 -10.57 20.77
CA VAL A 861 38.61 -10.08 20.28
C VAL A 861 37.79 -11.26 19.73
N PRO A 862 36.64 -11.60 20.31
CA PRO A 862 35.76 -12.62 19.76
C PRO A 862 35.11 -12.16 18.44
N THR A 863 34.81 -13.10 17.56
CA THR A 863 33.99 -12.87 16.36
C THR A 863 32.64 -13.58 16.50
N VAL A 864 31.61 -13.05 15.83
CA VAL A 864 30.24 -13.59 15.83
C VAL A 864 29.97 -14.31 14.51
N ALA A 865 29.30 -15.45 14.53
CA ALA A 865 28.97 -16.17 13.31
C ALA A 865 27.83 -15.45 12.57
N SER A 866 27.87 -15.44 11.23
CA SER A 866 26.86 -14.72 10.44
C SER A 866 25.44 -15.21 10.65
N HIS A 867 25.27 -16.52 10.83
CA HIS A 867 23.97 -17.14 11.02
C HIS A 867 23.31 -16.80 12.37
N ASP A 868 24.07 -16.32 13.36
CA ASP A 868 23.51 -15.94 14.67
C ASP A 868 22.58 -14.71 14.58
N VAL A 869 22.83 -13.85 13.59
CA VAL A 869 22.17 -12.53 13.41
C VAL A 869 21.30 -12.44 12.16
N GLU A 870 21.15 -13.55 11.41
CA GLU A 870 20.21 -13.67 10.29
C GLU A 870 18.82 -14.09 10.77
N THR A 871 17.80 -13.65 10.04
CA THR A 871 16.41 -14.01 10.33
C THR A 871 16.12 -15.43 9.83
N ASP A 872 15.86 -16.34 10.76
CA ASP A 872 15.53 -17.76 10.53
C ASP A 872 14.12 -18.13 11.01
N ARG A 873 13.45 -17.19 11.67
CA ARG A 873 12.11 -17.35 12.22
C ARG A 873 11.36 -16.03 12.23
N ALA A 874 10.10 -16.06 11.82
CA ALA A 874 9.18 -14.93 11.90
C ALA A 874 7.82 -15.38 12.46
N VAL A 875 7.15 -14.52 13.21
CA VAL A 875 5.86 -14.80 13.86
C VAL A 875 4.88 -13.70 13.48
N ASN A 876 3.74 -14.06 12.90
CA ASN A 876 2.61 -13.15 12.73
C ASN A 876 1.67 -13.31 13.93
N PHE A 877 1.41 -12.20 14.62
CA PHE A 877 0.58 -12.19 15.81
C PHE A 877 -0.27 -10.92 15.87
N CYS A 878 -1.60 -11.06 15.78
CA CYS A 878 -2.54 -9.94 15.78
C CYS A 878 -2.17 -8.85 14.75
N GLY A 879 -1.66 -9.27 13.58
CA GLY A 879 -1.19 -8.42 12.49
C GLY A 879 0.18 -7.76 12.71
N ALA A 880 0.93 -8.10 13.77
CA ALA A 880 2.33 -7.73 13.90
C ALA A 880 3.25 -8.83 13.38
N VAL A 881 4.30 -8.47 12.63
CA VAL A 881 5.39 -9.37 12.24
C VAL A 881 6.51 -9.23 13.26
N LEU A 882 6.85 -10.34 13.91
CA LEU A 882 7.85 -10.43 14.97
C LEU A 882 8.98 -11.36 14.56
N HIS A 883 10.22 -10.98 14.82
CA HIS A 883 11.38 -11.87 14.69
C HIS A 883 12.48 -11.50 15.68
N ARG A 884 13.58 -12.26 15.68
CA ARG A 884 14.78 -11.88 16.43
C ARG A 884 15.39 -10.59 15.84
N PRO A 885 15.96 -9.68 16.63
CA PRO A 885 16.64 -8.51 16.09
C PRO A 885 17.76 -8.91 15.13
N HIS A 886 17.63 -8.60 13.85
CA HIS A 886 18.67 -8.83 12.85
C HIS A 886 19.84 -7.86 13.05
N LEU A 887 20.96 -8.12 12.37
CA LEU A 887 22.22 -7.36 12.48
C LEU A 887 22.03 -5.83 12.49
N ALA A 888 21.28 -5.28 11.54
CA ALA A 888 21.09 -3.83 11.47
C ALA A 888 20.28 -3.20 12.63
N VAL A 889 19.44 -3.97 13.34
CA VAL A 889 18.83 -3.53 14.61
C VAL A 889 19.90 -3.52 15.70
N ARG A 890 20.67 -4.61 15.82
CA ARG A 890 21.74 -4.77 16.84
C ARG A 890 22.84 -3.71 16.71
N GLN A 891 23.11 -3.25 15.49
CA GLN A 891 24.02 -2.14 15.21
C GLN A 891 23.48 -0.77 15.62
N GLN A 892 22.17 -0.64 15.85
CA GLN A 892 21.53 0.66 16.07
C GLN A 892 21.14 0.90 17.53
N ILE A 893 20.81 -0.15 18.27
CA ILE A 893 20.44 -0.10 19.68
C ILE A 893 21.65 0.08 20.61
N SER A 894 21.40 0.50 21.85
CA SER A 894 22.39 0.56 22.95
C SER A 894 22.20 -0.52 24.01
N LYS A 895 21.13 -1.31 23.89
CA LYS A 895 20.79 -2.39 24.81
C LYS A 895 19.81 -3.33 24.14
N LEU A 896 20.06 -4.64 24.26
CA LEU A 896 19.12 -5.68 23.85
C LEU A 896 18.12 -5.95 24.99
N HIS A 897 16.83 -5.63 24.78
CA HIS A 897 15.79 -5.83 25.81
C HIS A 897 15.13 -7.21 25.75
N SER A 898 14.97 -7.77 24.55
CA SER A 898 14.49 -9.13 24.30
C SER A 898 14.78 -9.54 22.86
N GLU A 899 14.64 -10.83 22.55
CA GLU A 899 14.74 -11.36 21.18
C GLU A 899 13.37 -11.37 20.46
N VAL A 900 12.43 -10.52 20.90
CA VAL A 900 11.08 -10.40 20.31
C VAL A 900 10.92 -8.98 19.79
N TYR A 901 11.32 -8.77 18.54
CA TYR A 901 11.33 -7.47 17.87
C TYR A 901 10.19 -7.36 16.86
N VAL A 902 9.46 -6.24 16.92
CA VAL A 902 8.37 -5.92 15.99
C VAL A 902 8.96 -5.26 14.75
N SER A 903 8.84 -5.88 13.59
CA SER A 903 9.42 -5.34 12.35
C SER A 903 8.40 -4.70 11.41
N ALA A 904 7.17 -5.19 11.44
CA ALA A 904 6.08 -4.65 10.64
C ALA A 904 4.73 -4.85 11.35
N ARG A 905 3.71 -4.13 10.87
CA ARG A 905 2.31 -4.30 11.27
C ARG A 905 1.39 -4.14 10.07
N THR A 906 0.28 -4.85 10.06
CA THR A 906 -0.78 -4.79 9.05
C THR A 906 -1.81 -3.73 9.43
N ARG A 907 -2.30 -2.92 8.48
CA ARG A 907 -3.42 -2.01 8.73
C ARG A 907 -4.70 -2.80 9.03
N GLY A 908 -5.60 -2.22 9.82
CA GLY A 908 -6.83 -2.93 10.22
C GLY A 908 -6.61 -4.07 11.21
N SER A 909 -5.41 -4.19 11.79
CA SER A 909 -5.10 -5.21 12.79
C SER A 909 -5.16 -4.68 14.22
N PRO A 910 -5.33 -5.56 15.23
CA PRO A 910 -5.20 -5.17 16.63
C PRO A 910 -3.84 -4.52 16.94
N ALA A 911 -2.74 -5.03 16.38
CA ALA A 911 -1.42 -4.42 16.59
C ALA A 911 -1.38 -2.95 16.16
N TYR A 912 -2.05 -2.63 15.06
CA TYR A 912 -2.21 -1.24 14.60
C TYR A 912 -3.11 -0.44 15.55
N GLN A 913 -4.29 -0.97 15.91
CA GLN A 913 -5.27 -0.28 16.77
C GLN A 913 -4.72 0.09 18.15
N TYR A 914 -3.98 -0.81 18.78
CA TYR A 914 -3.44 -0.62 20.13
C TYR A 914 -2.04 -0.02 20.15
N GLY A 915 -1.54 0.44 18.99
CA GLY A 915 -0.30 1.21 18.89
C GLY A 915 0.98 0.40 19.07
N LEU A 916 0.97 -0.92 18.84
CA LEU A 916 2.20 -1.71 18.81
C LEU A 916 3.00 -1.36 17.55
N ALA A 917 4.00 -0.49 17.72
CA ALA A 917 4.73 0.08 16.59
C ALA A 917 5.89 -0.84 16.15
N PRO A 918 6.25 -0.82 14.84
CA PRO A 918 7.54 -1.32 14.39
C PRO A 918 8.68 -0.71 15.22
N THR A 919 9.80 -1.41 15.33
CA THR A 919 10.98 -1.10 16.18
C THR A 919 10.83 -1.38 17.68
N ASN A 920 9.64 -1.73 18.16
CA ASN A 920 9.44 -2.06 19.57
C ASN A 920 9.96 -3.47 19.91
N PHE A 921 10.39 -3.65 21.16
CA PHE A 921 10.76 -4.94 21.74
C PHE A 921 9.71 -5.39 22.74
N ILE A 922 9.23 -6.62 22.63
CA ILE A 922 8.28 -7.22 23.59
C ILE A 922 9.07 -7.98 24.65
N THR A 923 8.96 -7.55 25.91
CA THR A 923 9.75 -8.09 27.02
C THR A 923 8.96 -9.00 27.96
N ALA A 924 7.62 -8.89 27.96
CA ALA A 924 6.76 -9.78 28.74
C ALA A 924 5.34 -9.83 28.18
N VAL A 925 4.67 -10.98 28.37
CA VAL A 925 3.24 -11.20 28.10
C VAL A 925 2.56 -11.52 29.42
N ASN A 926 1.52 -10.77 29.79
CA ASN A 926 0.81 -10.93 31.07
C ASN A 926 1.72 -10.91 32.32
N GLY A 927 2.89 -10.28 32.22
CA GLY A 927 3.89 -10.20 33.30
C GLY A 927 4.86 -11.38 33.37
N VAL A 928 4.70 -12.38 32.50
CA VAL A 928 5.68 -13.45 32.29
C VAL A 928 6.71 -12.95 31.29
N ALA A 929 8.00 -13.01 31.66
CA ALA A 929 9.08 -12.56 30.80
C ALA A 929 9.15 -13.39 29.50
N THR A 930 9.30 -12.72 28.37
CA THR A 930 9.42 -13.32 27.04
C THR A 930 10.79 -12.96 26.46
N PRO A 931 11.87 -13.61 26.92
CA PRO A 931 13.22 -13.31 26.48
C PRO A 931 13.48 -13.66 25.01
N ASP A 932 12.63 -14.51 24.41
CA ASP A 932 12.73 -15.04 23.04
C ASP A 932 11.36 -15.37 22.44
N LEU A 933 11.34 -15.68 21.14
CA LEU A 933 10.14 -16.01 20.37
C LEU A 933 9.43 -17.27 20.89
N GLU A 934 10.17 -18.27 21.37
CA GLU A 934 9.58 -19.49 21.97
C GLU A 934 8.77 -19.16 23.22
N ALA A 935 9.35 -18.36 24.11
CA ALA A 935 8.67 -17.89 25.31
C ALA A 935 7.47 -17.02 24.95
N PHE A 936 7.60 -16.16 23.94
CA PHE A 936 6.49 -15.36 23.45
C PHE A 936 5.32 -16.22 22.95
N ILE A 937 5.55 -17.13 21.99
CA ILE A 937 4.53 -18.02 21.43
C ILE A 937 3.85 -18.82 22.53
N ARG A 938 4.63 -19.44 23.42
CA ARG A 938 4.09 -20.23 24.53
C ARG A 938 3.13 -19.44 25.41
N GLU A 939 3.39 -18.16 25.66
CA GLU A 939 2.50 -17.33 26.48
C GLU A 939 1.30 -16.80 25.70
N VAL A 940 1.45 -16.42 24.42
CA VAL A 940 0.32 -15.87 23.64
C VAL A 940 -0.70 -16.92 23.18
N VAL A 941 -0.27 -18.16 22.99
CA VAL A 941 -1.17 -19.28 22.63
C VAL A 941 -2.13 -19.62 23.79
N LYS A 942 -1.76 -19.31 25.03
CA LYS A 942 -2.64 -19.50 26.21
C LYS A 942 -3.75 -18.47 26.30
N ILE A 943 -3.63 -17.36 25.59
CA ILE A 943 -4.59 -16.25 25.65
C ILE A 943 -5.82 -16.64 24.84
N PRO A 944 -7.01 -16.70 25.44
CA PRO A 944 -8.23 -16.97 24.70
C PRO A 944 -8.50 -15.90 23.65
N ASP A 945 -9.12 -16.29 22.53
CA ASP A 945 -9.55 -15.34 21.53
C ASP A 945 -10.54 -14.30 22.09
N ASN A 946 -10.56 -13.10 21.51
CA ASN A 946 -11.39 -11.98 21.89
C ASN A 946 -11.26 -11.56 23.37
N THR A 947 -10.08 -11.78 23.98
CA THR A 947 -9.78 -11.33 25.36
C THR A 947 -8.60 -10.36 25.40
N TYR A 948 -8.62 -9.49 26.43
CA TYR A 948 -7.55 -8.54 26.69
C TYR A 948 -6.34 -9.20 27.36
N PHE A 949 -5.17 -8.76 26.95
CA PHE A 949 -3.89 -9.10 27.57
C PHE A 949 -2.96 -7.89 27.58
N ARG A 950 -1.89 -7.99 28.37
CA ARG A 950 -0.86 -6.95 28.47
C ARG A 950 0.45 -7.41 27.88
N LEU A 951 1.07 -6.55 27.08
CA LEU A 951 2.45 -6.65 26.63
C LEU A 951 3.27 -5.58 27.34
N LYS A 952 4.42 -5.97 27.89
CA LYS A 952 5.43 -5.01 28.34
C LYS A 952 6.39 -4.77 27.19
N CYS A 953 6.43 -3.54 26.70
CA CYS A 953 7.21 -3.17 25.53
C CYS A 953 8.32 -2.19 25.90
N MET A 954 9.36 -2.16 25.08
CA MET A 954 10.38 -1.11 25.05
C MET A 954 10.38 -0.49 23.67
N THR A 955 10.34 0.84 23.59
CA THR A 955 10.59 1.54 22.33
C THR A 955 12.06 1.38 21.92
N PHE A 956 12.36 1.71 20.67
CA PHE A 956 13.73 1.70 20.15
C PHE A 956 14.67 2.61 20.96
N ASP A 957 14.15 3.74 21.46
CA ASP A 957 14.88 4.71 22.30
C ASP A 957 14.86 4.38 23.81
N ASN A 958 14.67 3.11 24.17
CA ASN A 958 14.68 2.62 25.54
C ASN A 958 13.55 3.15 26.45
N VAL A 959 12.40 3.55 25.90
CA VAL A 959 11.25 4.00 26.70
C VAL A 959 10.35 2.81 27.04
N PRO A 960 10.19 2.44 28.33
CA PRO A 960 9.31 1.36 28.73
C PRO A 960 7.84 1.79 28.66
N TRP A 961 6.98 0.91 28.15
CA TRP A 961 5.54 1.13 28.16
C TRP A 961 4.76 -0.19 28.24
N ILE A 962 3.46 -0.09 28.51
CA ILE A 962 2.54 -1.23 28.53
C ILE A 962 1.55 -1.04 27.38
N CYS A 963 1.49 -2.02 26.49
CA CYS A 963 0.43 -2.14 25.49
C CYS A 963 -0.63 -3.08 26.04
N THR A 964 -1.86 -2.63 26.17
CA THR A 964 -3.02 -3.51 26.35
C THR A 964 -3.63 -3.77 25.00
N MET A 965 -3.87 -5.03 24.65
CA MET A 965 -4.39 -5.41 23.34
C MET A 965 -5.44 -6.50 23.51
N LYS A 966 -6.45 -6.48 22.65
CA LYS A 966 -7.44 -7.54 22.54
C LYS A 966 -7.05 -8.50 21.41
N LYS A 967 -7.04 -9.80 21.71
CA LYS A 967 -6.65 -10.84 20.74
C LYS A 967 -7.76 -11.03 19.70
N ASN A 968 -7.36 -11.30 18.45
CA ASN A 968 -8.27 -11.63 17.35
C ASN A 968 -7.65 -12.74 16.49
N GLU A 969 -7.95 -14.00 16.81
CA GLU A 969 -7.50 -15.17 16.05
C GLU A 969 -8.32 -15.38 14.77
N HIS A 970 -9.59 -14.96 14.77
CA HIS A 970 -10.50 -15.16 13.63
C HIS A 970 -9.98 -14.50 12.35
N TYR A 971 -9.55 -13.23 12.42
CA TYR A 971 -9.02 -12.50 11.26
C TYR A 971 -7.48 -12.45 11.23
N PHE A 972 -6.82 -12.47 12.39
CA PHE A 972 -5.37 -12.36 12.53
C PHE A 972 -4.78 -13.54 13.31
N ALA A 973 -4.98 -14.74 12.77
CA ALA A 973 -4.52 -15.99 13.34
C ALA A 973 -3.01 -15.96 13.67
N THR A 974 -2.64 -16.56 14.80
CA THR A 974 -1.23 -16.62 15.20
C THR A 974 -0.52 -17.68 14.36
N MET A 975 0.59 -17.32 13.74
CA MET A 975 1.38 -18.26 12.94
C MET A 975 2.85 -17.92 12.97
N GLU A 976 3.68 -18.89 12.66
CA GLU A 976 5.12 -18.70 12.51
C GLU A 976 5.65 -19.36 11.24
N TRP A 977 6.71 -18.75 10.72
CA TRP A 977 7.55 -19.24 9.65
C TRP A 977 8.90 -19.61 10.23
N ILE A 978 9.34 -20.83 9.96
CA ILE A 978 10.60 -21.38 10.46
C ILE A 978 11.42 -21.85 9.26
N LYS A 979 12.66 -21.39 9.14
CA LYS A 979 13.58 -21.84 8.10
C LYS A 979 13.81 -23.36 8.22
N ASP A 980 13.53 -24.08 7.15
CA ASP A 980 13.64 -25.54 7.07
C ASP A 980 14.16 -25.94 5.68
N PRO A 981 15.45 -26.31 5.55
CA PRO A 981 16.05 -26.69 4.27
C PRO A 981 15.43 -27.92 3.60
N ARG A 982 14.55 -28.66 4.31
CA ARG A 982 13.82 -29.81 3.77
C ARG A 982 12.58 -29.41 2.99
N GLU A 983 12.05 -28.21 3.24
CA GLU A 983 10.93 -27.65 2.48
C GLU A 983 11.43 -27.09 1.15
N GLU A 984 10.63 -27.21 0.09
CA GLU A 984 11.06 -26.79 -1.25
C GLU A 984 11.34 -25.28 -1.34
N CYS A 985 10.53 -24.48 -0.65
CA CYS A 985 10.69 -23.03 -0.50
C CYS A 985 11.65 -22.62 0.63
N GLY A 986 12.24 -23.58 1.35
CA GLY A 986 13.19 -23.33 2.44
C GLY A 986 12.57 -22.86 3.76
N TRP A 987 11.25 -22.74 3.84
CA TRP A 987 10.51 -22.25 5.01
C TRP A 987 9.28 -23.10 5.28
N ARG A 988 9.02 -23.39 6.55
CA ARG A 988 7.86 -24.14 7.03
C ARG A 988 6.93 -23.24 7.83
N ARG A 989 5.63 -23.30 7.51
CA ARG A 989 4.57 -22.62 8.26
C ARG A 989 4.03 -23.51 9.38
N VAL A 990 3.78 -22.89 10.53
CA VAL A 990 3.02 -23.48 11.66
C VAL A 990 1.97 -22.47 12.10
N SER A 991 0.72 -22.88 12.15
CA SER A 991 -0.40 -22.06 12.63
C SER A 991 -0.83 -22.50 14.04
N TYR A 992 -1.34 -21.56 14.82
CA TYR A 992 -1.86 -21.76 16.16
C TYR A 992 -3.30 -21.27 16.20
N GLU A 993 -4.25 -22.19 16.36
CA GLU A 993 -5.68 -21.88 16.38
C GLU A 993 -6.30 -22.50 17.63
N HIS A 994 -7.00 -21.69 18.44
CA HIS A 994 -7.71 -22.16 19.62
C HIS A 994 -6.84 -22.99 20.60
N GLY A 995 -5.55 -22.67 20.68
CA GLY A 995 -4.59 -23.39 21.53
C GLY A 995 -4.01 -24.67 20.91
N GLU A 996 -4.42 -25.05 19.70
CA GLU A 996 -3.90 -26.20 18.97
C GLU A 996 -2.85 -25.78 17.93
N THR A 997 -1.88 -26.67 17.67
CA THR A 997 -0.85 -26.46 16.67
C THR A 997 -1.21 -27.18 15.37
N ILE A 998 -1.27 -26.42 14.27
CA ILE A 998 -1.59 -26.90 12.93
C ILE A 998 -0.35 -26.78 12.05
N LYS A 999 -0.03 -27.84 11.30
CA LYS A 999 1.04 -27.78 10.30
C LYS A 999 0.52 -27.12 9.03
N GLY A 1000 1.25 -26.13 8.53
CA GLY A 1000 0.85 -25.37 7.34
C GLY A 1000 -0.18 -24.28 7.68
N GLU A 1001 -1.05 -24.01 6.73
CA GLU A 1001 -2.06 -22.96 6.82
C GLU A 1001 -3.28 -23.41 7.64
N GLY A 1002 -3.66 -22.57 8.61
CA GLY A 1002 -4.84 -22.73 9.45
C GLY A 1002 -6.18 -22.67 8.71
N LYS A 1003 -7.30 -22.79 9.43
CA LYS A 1003 -8.67 -22.62 8.89
C LYS A 1003 -9.14 -21.18 8.92
N ASP A 1004 -8.67 -20.41 9.90
CA ASP A 1004 -9.04 -19.02 10.10
C ASP A 1004 -7.93 -18.09 9.59
N GLY A 1005 -8.20 -16.79 9.65
CA GLY A 1005 -7.28 -15.75 9.23
C GLY A 1005 -7.48 -15.28 7.79
N ILE A 1006 -7.26 -13.99 7.60
CA ILE A 1006 -7.13 -13.38 6.28
C ILE A 1006 -5.71 -13.67 5.77
N ASN A 1007 -5.55 -13.92 4.47
CA ASN A 1007 -4.24 -14.18 3.90
C ASN A 1007 -3.39 -12.90 3.94
N GLU A 1008 -2.56 -12.76 4.97
CA GLU A 1008 -1.55 -11.71 5.09
C GLU A 1008 -0.37 -12.01 4.15
N ILE A 1009 -0.54 -11.81 2.85
CA ILE A 1009 0.60 -11.59 1.96
C ILE A 1009 0.90 -10.10 1.99
N ALA A 1010 2.17 -9.73 2.13
CA ALA A 1010 2.64 -8.37 2.35
C ALA A 1010 1.94 -7.38 1.41
N ALA A 1011 0.91 -6.70 1.90
CA ALA A 1011 0.35 -5.55 1.23
C ALA A 1011 1.44 -4.49 1.16
N GLU A 1012 1.71 -3.97 -0.03
CA GLU A 1012 2.49 -2.75 -0.12
C GLU A 1012 1.70 -1.65 0.57
N SER A 1013 2.39 -0.84 1.37
CA SER A 1013 1.79 0.42 1.76
C SER A 1013 1.49 1.19 0.48
N ILE A 1014 0.28 1.71 0.36
CA ILE A 1014 -0.06 2.72 -0.65
C ILE A 1014 0.81 3.94 -0.34
N CYS A 1015 2.04 3.92 -0.86
CA CYS A 1015 2.84 5.11 -1.07
C CYS A 1015 2.54 5.55 -2.50
N GLU A 1016 2.49 6.84 -2.78
CA GLU A 1016 2.40 7.45 -4.13
C GLU A 1016 3.63 7.13 -5.03
N ASP A 1017 4.37 6.07 -4.71
CA ASP A 1017 5.70 5.73 -5.21
C ASP A 1017 5.72 5.06 -6.59
N ASP A 1018 4.57 4.75 -7.20
CA ASP A 1018 4.51 4.01 -8.47
C ASP A 1018 4.73 4.85 -9.73
N ALA A 1019 4.89 6.17 -9.62
CA ALA A 1019 5.11 7.03 -10.78
C ALA A 1019 6.53 6.96 -11.39
N GLY A 1020 7.46 6.19 -10.79
CA GLY A 1020 8.90 6.27 -11.15
C GLY A 1020 9.63 4.95 -11.47
N ALA A 1021 9.02 3.79 -11.24
CA ALA A 1021 9.66 2.50 -11.50
C ALA A 1021 8.73 1.62 -12.34
N GLY A 1022 8.80 1.79 -13.67
CA GLY A 1022 8.09 0.91 -14.59
C GLY A 1022 8.63 -0.52 -14.53
N ASP A 1023 8.03 -1.35 -13.67
CA ASP A 1023 8.24 -2.79 -13.59
C ASP A 1023 7.57 -3.50 -14.79
N THR A 1024 8.02 -3.17 -16.00
CA THR A 1024 7.59 -3.88 -17.22
C THR A 1024 8.56 -5.01 -17.54
N GLU A 1025 8.04 -6.23 -17.69
CA GLU A 1025 8.61 -7.20 -18.62
C GLU A 1025 8.19 -6.81 -20.04
N PRO A 1026 9.11 -6.58 -20.99
CA PRO A 1026 8.71 -6.28 -22.35
C PRO A 1026 8.17 -7.55 -23.02
N VAL A 1027 6.84 -7.71 -23.06
CA VAL A 1027 6.20 -8.56 -24.07
C VAL A 1027 6.28 -7.80 -25.39
N ALA A 1028 7.17 -8.25 -26.26
CA ALA A 1028 7.34 -7.71 -27.60
C ALA A 1028 6.09 -7.93 -28.46
N VAL A 1029 5.12 -7.02 -28.42
CA VAL A 1029 4.18 -6.78 -29.53
C VAL A 1029 3.90 -5.27 -29.65
N LYS A 1030 4.87 -4.53 -30.17
CA LYS A 1030 4.63 -3.19 -30.74
C LYS A 1030 5.52 -2.97 -31.96
N ALA A 1031 5.14 -3.58 -33.07
CA ALA A 1031 5.59 -3.18 -34.39
C ALA A 1031 4.55 -3.59 -35.43
N VAL A 1032 3.60 -2.68 -35.72
CA VAL A 1032 3.19 -2.21 -37.06
C VAL A 1032 2.09 -1.18 -36.80
N LEU A 1033 2.40 0.12 -36.91
CA LEU A 1033 1.53 1.22 -37.41
C LEU A 1033 2.04 2.61 -36.98
N ILE A 1034 3.27 2.98 -37.35
CA ILE A 1034 3.60 4.40 -37.57
C ILE A 1034 4.53 4.50 -38.78
N ALA A 1035 3.91 4.49 -39.96
CA ALA A 1035 4.41 5.22 -41.12
C ALA A 1035 3.20 5.87 -41.76
N ILE A 1036 3.32 7.16 -42.05
CA ILE A 1036 2.31 8.09 -42.60
C ILE A 1036 1.41 8.74 -41.56
N ARG A 1037 1.85 9.91 -41.05
CA ARG A 1037 1.07 11.17 -41.04
C ARG A 1037 1.90 12.30 -40.42
N ALA A 1038 2.75 12.90 -41.24
CA ALA A 1038 3.19 14.28 -41.08
C ALA A 1038 2.85 14.99 -42.39
N ALA A 1039 1.81 15.82 -42.37
CA ALA A 1039 1.62 17.02 -43.18
C ALA A 1039 0.18 17.51 -43.01
N THR A 1040 -0.01 18.48 -42.13
CA THR A 1040 -0.97 19.56 -42.36
C THR A 1040 -0.65 20.24 -43.70
N PRO A 1041 -1.66 20.76 -44.41
CA PRO A 1041 -1.72 22.21 -44.44
C PRO A 1041 -3.16 22.74 -44.33
N ALA A 1042 -3.26 23.89 -43.68
CA ALA A 1042 -4.41 24.77 -43.79
C ALA A 1042 -4.25 25.70 -45.01
N VAL A 1043 -5.41 26.17 -45.48
CA VAL A 1043 -5.70 27.40 -46.23
C VAL A 1043 -5.83 27.30 -47.77
N ALA A 1044 -7.05 27.57 -48.21
CA ALA A 1044 -7.49 28.18 -49.47
C ALA A 1044 -8.58 29.21 -49.05
N ASP A 1045 -8.78 30.40 -49.62
CA ASP A 1045 -8.20 31.09 -50.77
C ASP A 1045 -8.37 32.60 -50.53
N ASN A 1046 -7.46 33.40 -51.09
CA ASN A 1046 -7.70 34.81 -51.38
C ASN A 1046 -7.49 34.99 -52.88
N ASP A 1047 -8.53 35.46 -53.56
CA ASP A 1047 -8.59 35.68 -54.99
C ASP A 1047 -7.78 36.91 -55.46
N ASP A 1048 -7.44 36.84 -56.75
CA ASP A 1048 -7.47 37.92 -57.74
C ASP A 1048 -6.19 38.73 -58.15
N THR A 1049 -5.70 38.32 -59.34
CA THR A 1049 -5.49 39.10 -60.59
C THR A 1049 -4.25 39.98 -60.89
N GLY A 1050 -3.67 39.72 -62.09
CA GLY A 1050 -3.24 40.74 -63.08
C GLY A 1050 -1.74 40.76 -63.46
N ALA A 1051 -1.22 39.93 -64.39
CA ALA A 1051 -1.12 40.12 -65.87
C ALA A 1051 -0.09 41.19 -66.38
N PRO A 1052 0.41 41.14 -67.64
CA PRO A 1052 1.44 40.19 -68.13
C PRO A 1052 2.49 40.81 -69.11
N GLN A 1053 3.61 40.10 -69.41
CA GLN A 1053 4.30 40.24 -70.72
C GLN A 1053 4.91 38.93 -71.28
N ARG A 1054 4.23 38.47 -72.35
CA ARG A 1054 4.70 37.88 -73.63
C ARG A 1054 5.86 36.87 -73.68
N GLY A 1055 5.55 35.71 -74.28
CA GLY A 1055 6.47 35.11 -75.26
C GLY A 1055 6.39 33.62 -75.64
N ARG A 1056 5.18 33.05 -75.83
CA ARG A 1056 4.80 31.99 -76.81
C ARG A 1056 5.91 31.20 -77.54
N THR A 1057 5.78 29.87 -77.70
CA THR A 1057 5.02 29.28 -78.84
C THR A 1057 4.79 27.77 -78.62
N LYS A 1058 3.51 27.30 -78.61
CA LYS A 1058 2.73 26.64 -79.71
C LYS A 1058 3.12 25.15 -79.92
N LYS A 1059 2.22 24.17 -80.09
CA LYS A 1059 0.85 24.08 -80.67
C LYS A 1059 0.30 22.65 -80.32
N GLN A 1060 -0.92 22.46 -79.79
CA GLN A 1060 -2.24 22.27 -80.48
C GLN A 1060 -2.47 20.86 -81.13
N PRO A 1061 -3.72 20.39 -81.39
CA PRO A 1061 -4.90 20.25 -80.51
C PRO A 1061 -5.91 19.09 -80.90
N GLN A 1062 -6.99 18.91 -80.10
CA GLN A 1062 -8.44 18.67 -80.44
C GLN A 1062 -8.88 17.64 -81.53
N ARG A 1063 -10.07 16.99 -81.58
CA ARG A 1063 -11.35 16.87 -80.83
C ARG A 1063 -12.25 15.82 -81.55
N HIS A 1064 -13.38 15.45 -80.91
CA HIS A 1064 -14.73 15.12 -81.46
C HIS A 1064 -15.28 13.67 -81.58
N ARG A 1065 -16.28 13.39 -80.72
CA ARG A 1065 -17.70 12.92 -80.88
C ARG A 1065 -18.15 11.74 -81.82
N LYS A 1066 -18.95 10.85 -81.18
CA LYS A 1066 -20.25 10.17 -81.56
C LYS A 1066 -20.28 8.87 -82.44
N ARG A 1067 -20.84 7.75 -81.90
CA ARG A 1067 -22.07 6.97 -82.32
C ARG A 1067 -22.07 5.46 -81.90
N HIS A 1068 -23.27 4.85 -81.94
CA HIS A 1068 -23.79 3.52 -81.49
C HIS A 1068 -23.50 2.26 -82.36
N ASN A 1069 -23.93 1.08 -81.80
CA ASN A 1069 -24.14 -0.32 -82.30
C ASN A 1069 -23.04 -1.35 -81.94
N GLY A 1070 -23.24 -2.61 -81.48
CA GLY A 1070 -24.41 -3.49 -81.17
C GLY A 1070 -23.98 -4.96 -80.82
N ALA A 1071 -24.93 -5.78 -80.30
CA ALA A 1071 -25.01 -7.28 -80.13
C ALA A 1071 -24.24 -7.99 -78.96
N LEU A 1072 -24.91 -8.57 -77.91
CA LEU A 1072 -25.56 -9.92 -77.70
C LEU A 1072 -24.55 -11.09 -77.49
N ILE A 1073 -24.57 -11.96 -76.44
CA ILE A 1073 -25.53 -13.03 -76.02
C ILE A 1073 -25.22 -13.56 -74.56
N HIS A 1074 -26.26 -14.03 -73.84
CA HIS A 1074 -26.38 -14.67 -72.49
C HIS A 1074 -26.25 -16.25 -72.55
N PRO A 1075 -26.28 -17.10 -71.47
CA PRO A 1075 -27.30 -17.13 -70.40
C PRO A 1075 -26.96 -17.70 -68.98
N ASP A 1076 -27.94 -17.48 -68.10
CA ASP A 1076 -28.28 -17.89 -66.70
C ASP A 1076 -28.73 -19.40 -66.56
N PRO A 1077 -29.37 -19.94 -65.47
CA PRO A 1077 -29.92 -19.35 -64.20
C PRO A 1077 -29.76 -20.14 -62.85
N LYS A 1078 -29.78 -19.40 -61.71
CA LYS A 1078 -30.77 -19.32 -60.58
C LYS A 1078 -31.77 -20.49 -60.26
N PRO A 1079 -32.58 -20.45 -59.16
CA PRO A 1079 -32.31 -20.22 -57.71
C PRO A 1079 -33.27 -21.03 -56.76
N ALA A 1080 -33.14 -20.86 -55.44
CA ALA A 1080 -34.20 -20.46 -54.48
C ALA A 1080 -33.57 -20.22 -53.11
#